data_AF-A0A0E0LMT0-F1
#
_entry.id   AF-A0A0E0LMT0-F1
#
_cell.length_a   1.000
_cell.length_b   1.000
_cell.length_c   1.000
_cell.angle_alpha   90.00
_cell.angle_beta   90.00
_cell.angle_gamma   90.00
#
_symmetry.space_group_name_H-M   'P 1'
#
loop_
_entity.id
_entity.type
_entity.pdbx_description
1 polymer ?
#
loop_
_entity_poly.entity_id
_entity_poly.type
_entity_poly.pdbx_seq_one_letter_code
_entity_poly.pdbx_strand_id
1 'polypeptide(L)'
;MASSATAASSSSEEAVKAAKVLMVGAGGIGCELLKTLALSGFRDIHIIDLDTIEVSNLNRQFLFRQSHVGQSKAHVARDAVLKFRPNINITSYHANVKDAQFNVEFFKQFNVVLNGLDNLDARRHVNRLCLAAEVPLVESGTTGFLGQVTVHVKGKTECYECQPKPVPKSYPVCTITSTPSKFVHCIVWAKELLFAKMFGDKNQDNDLNVRSNESGTSKSDVFERNAGEDLDQYARRIYDHVFGYNIEVALENEETWKNRRRPNPIYIRDTLSEEAIRQNGSSRDSNKEQEEPSAMVSLGLRNPQEIWSLADNSRVFLEALKLFFEKREKEIGNLVFDKDDQLAVEFVTTAANIRASSFGIPLHSLFEAKGVAGNIVHAVATTNAIIAGLIVIEAIKVLHGDYKKYRMTYCLEHPSRKMLLMPIEPFEPNKSCYVCSETPLLLEVNTKTTKLREVIEKIIKNKLGMNLPLVMIGSTLVFEDGEGLEEDEAANYALNIEKVLAELPAPVINGTKLTVEDFQQELSCSINIKHRDEFDEEKEPDGMVLSGWSAPVEKQVTSNGDNQSVASSSGADYADGIGEDISTKPGMKRKLDEILESKENCDASSSAQVVEDDDDDDLVMLDEDPKLAKKKRLQ
;
A
#
# COMPACT_ATOMS: atom_id res chain seq x y z
N MET A 1 -8.08 31.25 41.29
CA MET A 1 -7.60 30.29 40.26
C MET A 1 -8.67 29.87 39.25
N ALA A 2 -9.93 30.32 39.32
CA ALA A 2 -10.97 29.97 38.32
C ALA A 2 -11.00 30.85 37.05
N SER A 3 -10.17 31.90 36.95
CA SER A 3 -10.20 32.89 35.86
C SER A 3 -9.27 32.59 34.68
N SER A 4 -8.29 31.68 34.80
CA SER A 4 -7.34 31.40 33.71
C SER A 4 -7.76 30.21 32.84
N ALA A 5 -8.61 29.32 33.33
CA ALA A 5 -9.13 28.18 32.55
C ALA A 5 -10.20 28.61 31.54
N THR A 6 -11.04 29.60 31.89
CA THR A 6 -12.09 30.14 31.02
C THR A 6 -11.54 31.03 29.89
N ALA A 7 -10.42 31.74 30.13
CA ALA A 7 -9.75 32.55 29.12
C ALA A 7 -8.96 31.70 28.11
N ALA A 8 -8.39 30.57 28.55
CA ALA A 8 -7.75 29.60 27.66
C ALA A 8 -8.79 28.90 26.77
N SER A 9 -9.93 28.45 27.34
CA SER A 9 -10.98 27.77 26.56
C SER A 9 -11.68 28.67 25.54
N SER A 10 -11.86 29.97 25.81
CA SER A 10 -12.44 30.91 24.85
C SER A 10 -11.51 31.15 23.65
N SER A 11 -10.19 31.23 23.89
CA SER A 11 -9.20 31.38 22.83
C SER A 11 -9.12 30.14 21.92
N SER A 12 -9.28 28.94 22.50
CA SER A 12 -9.31 27.68 21.76
C SER A 12 -10.49 27.60 20.80
N GLU A 13 -11.67 27.97 21.29
CA GLU A 13 -12.90 27.89 20.50
C GLU A 13 -12.93 28.93 19.37
N GLU A 14 -12.39 30.12 19.61
CA GLU A 14 -12.23 31.16 18.58
C GLU A 14 -11.24 30.74 17.49
N ALA A 15 -10.08 30.20 17.86
CA ALA A 15 -9.10 29.69 16.90
C ALA A 15 -9.68 28.58 16.02
N VAL A 16 -10.43 27.63 16.61
CA VAL A 16 -11.10 26.55 15.87
C VAL A 16 -12.17 27.10 14.91
N LYS A 17 -12.97 28.08 15.34
CA LYS A 17 -14.01 28.70 14.49
C LYS A 17 -13.43 29.52 13.34
N ALA A 18 -12.27 30.15 13.55
CA ALA A 18 -11.58 30.96 12.56
C ALA A 18 -10.69 30.14 11.62
N ALA A 19 -10.33 28.91 12.00
CA ALA A 19 -9.43 28.08 11.23
C ALA A 19 -10.05 27.64 9.90
N LYS A 20 -9.24 27.75 8.85
CA LYS A 20 -9.47 27.15 7.54
C LYS A 20 -8.70 25.85 7.44
N VAL A 21 -9.39 24.74 7.18
CA VAL A 21 -8.81 23.39 7.21
C VAL A 21 -8.96 22.70 5.87
N LEU A 22 -7.90 22.04 5.40
CA LEU A 22 -7.95 21.14 4.25
C LEU A 22 -7.96 19.69 4.73
N MET A 23 -8.92 18.92 4.24
CA MET A 23 -9.01 17.49 4.42
C MET A 23 -8.79 16.80 3.06
N VAL A 24 -7.80 15.90 2.98
CA VAL A 24 -7.51 15.16 1.75
C VAL A 24 -7.92 13.70 1.92
N GLY A 25 -8.91 13.26 1.14
CA GLY A 25 -9.54 11.95 1.20
C GLY A 25 -10.84 11.95 2.03
N ALA A 26 -11.95 11.56 1.40
CA ALA A 26 -13.31 11.43 1.94
C ALA A 26 -13.75 9.96 2.12
N GLY A 27 -12.78 9.05 2.28
CA GLY A 27 -13.01 7.63 2.54
C GLY A 27 -13.43 7.30 3.97
N GLY A 28 -12.95 6.17 4.50
CA GLY A 28 -13.32 5.67 5.84
C GLY A 28 -12.99 6.63 6.98
N ILE A 29 -11.72 7.03 7.10
CA ILE A 29 -11.29 8.08 8.05
C ILE A 29 -11.95 9.41 7.70
N GLY A 30 -12.00 9.75 6.42
CA GLY A 30 -12.50 11.04 5.95
C GLY A 30 -13.95 11.34 6.35
N CYS A 31 -14.86 10.38 6.21
CA CYS A 31 -16.25 10.55 6.65
C CYS A 31 -16.36 10.86 8.14
N GLU A 32 -15.64 10.11 8.97
CA GLU A 32 -15.60 10.30 10.42
C GLU A 32 -14.94 11.63 10.81
N LEU A 33 -13.87 11.99 10.10
CA LEU A 33 -13.13 13.23 10.30
C LEU A 33 -14.00 14.44 10.01
N LEU A 34 -14.69 14.48 8.86
CA LEU A 34 -15.55 15.60 8.48
C LEU A 34 -16.68 15.82 9.50
N LYS A 35 -17.33 14.75 9.94
CA LYS A 35 -18.32 14.79 11.02
C LYS A 35 -17.71 15.36 12.30
N THR A 36 -16.55 14.86 12.70
CA THR A 36 -15.90 15.25 13.95
C THR A 36 -15.46 16.71 13.92
N LEU A 37 -14.90 17.20 12.80
CA LEU A 37 -14.58 18.63 12.60
C LEU A 37 -15.82 19.51 12.73
N ALA A 38 -16.90 19.19 12.01
CA ALA A 38 -18.14 19.95 11.99
C ALA A 38 -18.81 20.03 13.38
N LEU A 39 -18.73 18.96 14.17
CA LEU A 39 -19.22 18.89 15.54
C LEU A 39 -18.28 19.53 16.56
N SER A 40 -16.99 19.63 16.26
CA SER A 40 -15.97 20.24 17.13
C SER A 40 -15.84 21.76 16.95
N GLY A 41 -16.63 22.36 16.06
CA GLY A 41 -16.73 23.82 15.92
C GLY A 41 -15.98 24.43 14.75
N PHE A 42 -15.27 23.62 13.95
CA PHE A 42 -14.66 24.07 12.71
C PHE A 42 -15.73 24.55 11.72
N ARG A 43 -15.47 25.68 11.05
CA ARG A 43 -16.46 26.35 10.20
C ARG A 43 -16.08 26.45 8.73
N ASP A 44 -14.80 26.43 8.39
CA ASP A 44 -14.35 26.52 7.00
C ASP A 44 -13.49 25.31 6.64
N ILE A 45 -14.10 24.35 5.94
CA ILE A 45 -13.51 23.04 5.65
C ILE A 45 -13.46 22.83 4.14
N HIS A 46 -12.29 22.51 3.62
CA HIS A 46 -12.10 22.11 2.23
C HIS A 46 -11.86 20.60 2.17
N ILE A 47 -12.48 19.91 1.21
CA ILE A 47 -12.38 18.46 1.03
C ILE A 47 -11.99 18.14 -0.40
N ILE A 48 -10.93 17.36 -0.59
CA ILE A 48 -10.53 16.83 -1.90
C ILE A 48 -10.64 15.31 -1.88
N ASP A 49 -11.34 14.74 -2.84
CA ASP A 49 -11.36 13.29 -3.10
C ASP A 49 -11.58 13.03 -4.59
N LEU A 50 -10.89 12.05 -5.17
CA LEU A 50 -10.94 11.76 -6.60
C LEU A 50 -11.96 10.67 -6.95
N ASP A 51 -12.47 9.94 -5.96
CA ASP A 51 -13.28 8.76 -6.18
C ASP A 51 -14.79 9.06 -6.18
N THR A 52 -15.51 8.13 -6.79
CA THR A 52 -16.96 7.98 -6.64
C THR A 52 -17.31 6.91 -5.61
N ILE A 53 -18.56 6.93 -5.12
CA ILE A 53 -19.05 6.03 -4.08
C ILE A 53 -19.37 4.66 -4.67
N GLU A 54 -18.88 3.62 -4.01
CA GLU A 54 -19.21 2.23 -4.34
C GLU A 54 -19.99 1.53 -3.22
N VAL A 55 -20.65 0.42 -3.56
CA VAL A 55 -21.37 -0.42 -2.58
C VAL A 55 -20.41 -0.95 -1.50
N SER A 56 -19.18 -1.30 -1.90
CA SER A 56 -18.11 -1.78 -1.03
C SER A 56 -17.74 -0.79 0.10
N ASN A 57 -18.08 0.48 -0.07
CA ASN A 57 -17.73 1.56 0.85
C ASN A 57 -18.73 1.70 2.01
N LEU A 58 -19.98 1.27 1.81
CA LEU A 58 -21.12 1.60 2.69
C LEU A 58 -21.03 1.00 4.09
N ASN A 59 -20.22 -0.05 4.29
CA ASN A 59 -20.02 -0.67 5.60
C ASN A 59 -19.22 0.19 6.58
N ARG A 60 -18.48 1.20 6.09
CA ARG A 60 -17.53 1.99 6.89
C ARG A 60 -17.48 3.48 6.56
N GLN A 61 -18.17 3.92 5.52
CA GLN A 61 -18.26 5.32 5.10
C GLN A 61 -19.69 5.83 5.33
N PHE A 62 -20.00 6.09 6.60
CA PHE A 62 -21.39 6.24 7.08
C PHE A 62 -22.14 7.47 6.54
N LEU A 63 -21.46 8.41 5.86
CA LEU A 63 -22.11 9.53 5.17
C LEU A 63 -22.80 9.10 3.87
N PHE A 64 -22.46 7.91 3.36
CA PHE A 64 -22.94 7.41 2.07
C PHE A 64 -24.11 6.45 2.23
N ARG A 65 -24.93 6.34 1.19
CA ARG A 65 -26.13 5.49 1.13
C ARG A 65 -26.14 4.79 -0.23
N GLN A 66 -26.94 3.72 -0.35
CA GLN A 66 -27.09 3.01 -1.62
C GLN A 66 -27.50 3.93 -2.78
N SER A 67 -28.34 4.93 -2.51
CA SER A 67 -28.78 5.93 -3.51
C SER A 67 -27.67 6.87 -4.00
N HIS A 68 -26.50 6.88 -3.36
CA HIS A 68 -25.37 7.74 -3.71
C HIS A 68 -24.30 7.01 -4.54
N VAL A 69 -24.46 5.71 -4.81
CA VAL A 69 -23.48 4.93 -5.60
C VAL A 69 -23.28 5.58 -6.98
N GLY A 70 -22.02 5.69 -7.40
CA GLY A 70 -21.57 6.37 -8.62
C GLY A 70 -21.43 7.89 -8.51
N GLN A 71 -21.82 8.51 -7.39
CA GLN A 71 -21.64 9.95 -7.16
C GLN A 71 -20.30 10.24 -6.46
N SER A 72 -19.80 11.48 -6.58
CA SER A 72 -18.56 11.92 -5.92
C SER A 72 -18.61 11.76 -4.40
N LYS A 73 -17.57 11.16 -3.81
CA LYS A 73 -17.42 11.08 -2.35
C LYS A 73 -17.36 12.46 -1.71
N ALA A 74 -16.58 13.38 -2.26
CA ALA A 74 -16.40 14.73 -1.71
C ALA A 74 -17.72 15.53 -1.66
N HIS A 75 -18.48 15.55 -2.76
CA HIS A 75 -19.74 16.29 -2.84
C HIS A 75 -20.82 15.70 -1.93
N VAL A 76 -20.99 14.37 -1.94
CA VAL A 76 -22.01 13.72 -1.11
C VAL A 76 -21.66 13.83 0.39
N ALA A 77 -20.37 13.75 0.75
CA ALA A 77 -19.94 13.94 2.14
C ALA A 77 -20.29 15.34 2.65
N ARG A 78 -20.02 16.39 1.85
CA ARG A 78 -20.43 17.77 2.12
C ARG A 78 -21.94 17.85 2.38
N ASP A 79 -22.74 17.37 1.42
CA ASP A 79 -24.20 17.48 1.49
C ASP A 79 -24.78 16.72 2.67
N ALA A 80 -24.21 15.57 3.02
CA ALA A 80 -24.60 14.79 4.18
C ALA A 80 -24.35 15.56 5.49
N VAL A 81 -23.21 16.24 5.62
CA VAL A 81 -22.87 17.03 6.82
C VAL A 81 -23.70 18.30 6.93
N LEU A 82 -23.93 19.01 5.82
CA LEU A 82 -24.76 20.22 5.82
C LEU A 82 -26.21 19.97 6.26
N LYS A 83 -26.73 18.74 6.14
CA LYS A 83 -28.06 18.37 6.67
C LYS A 83 -28.16 18.51 8.20
N PHE A 84 -27.09 18.20 8.94
CA PHE A 84 -27.10 18.27 10.41
C PHE A 84 -26.22 19.41 10.97
N ARG A 85 -25.41 20.05 10.12
CA ARG A 85 -24.65 21.29 10.42
C ARG A 85 -24.77 22.28 9.26
N PRO A 86 -25.90 22.99 9.12
CA PRO A 86 -26.14 23.88 7.97
C PRO A 86 -25.35 25.19 8.00
N ASN A 87 -24.83 25.60 9.16
CA ASN A 87 -24.20 26.92 9.37
C ASN A 87 -22.66 26.89 9.28
N ILE A 88 -22.09 25.95 8.53
CA ILE A 88 -20.64 25.87 8.27
C ILE A 88 -20.39 25.91 6.77
N ASN A 89 -19.23 26.40 6.37
CA ASN A 89 -18.75 26.41 5.00
C ASN A 89 -17.96 25.12 4.72
N ILE A 90 -18.40 24.37 3.72
CA ILE A 90 -17.69 23.18 3.25
C ILE A 90 -17.50 23.29 1.72
N THR A 91 -16.25 23.46 1.30
CA THR A 91 -15.87 23.47 -0.12
C THR A 91 -15.39 22.08 -0.53
N SER A 92 -16.09 21.42 -1.44
CA SER A 92 -15.78 20.05 -1.88
C SER A 92 -15.24 20.03 -3.31
N TYR A 93 -14.16 19.32 -3.55
CA TYR A 93 -13.55 19.10 -4.87
C TYR A 93 -13.58 17.61 -5.21
N HIS A 94 -14.22 17.27 -6.33
CA HIS A 94 -14.08 15.95 -6.96
C HIS A 94 -12.88 16.02 -7.90
N ALA A 95 -11.69 15.72 -7.39
CA ALA A 95 -10.43 15.96 -8.10
C ALA A 95 -9.28 15.17 -7.48
N ASN A 96 -8.20 14.98 -8.24
CA ASN A 96 -6.98 14.40 -7.72
C ASN A 96 -6.18 15.50 -7.01
N VAL A 97 -5.69 15.25 -5.79
CA VAL A 97 -4.87 16.24 -5.07
C VAL A 97 -3.58 16.62 -5.81
N LYS A 98 -3.15 15.76 -6.76
CA LYS A 98 -2.01 15.99 -7.66
C LYS A 98 -2.32 16.90 -8.85
N ASP A 99 -3.58 17.32 -9.03
CA ASP A 99 -3.95 18.25 -10.10
C ASP A 99 -3.27 19.61 -9.88
N ALA A 100 -2.78 20.23 -10.95
CA ALA A 100 -1.96 21.45 -10.91
C ALA A 100 -2.62 22.65 -10.18
N GLN A 101 -3.94 22.65 -10.04
CA GLN A 101 -4.68 23.68 -9.29
C GLN A 101 -4.41 23.63 -7.78
N PHE A 102 -3.98 22.50 -7.24
CA PHE A 102 -3.72 22.29 -5.81
C PHE A 102 -2.23 22.48 -5.48
N ASN A 103 -1.66 23.59 -5.96
CA ASN A 103 -0.25 23.94 -5.77
C ASN A 103 0.05 24.50 -4.36
N VAL A 104 1.30 24.90 -4.14
CA VAL A 104 1.78 25.47 -2.87
C VAL A 104 0.94 26.68 -2.41
N GLU A 105 0.52 27.55 -3.33
CA GLU A 105 -0.30 28.72 -2.99
C GLU A 105 -1.70 28.33 -2.52
N PHE A 106 -2.28 27.30 -3.13
CA PHE A 106 -3.51 26.70 -2.63
C PHE A 106 -3.32 26.15 -1.21
N PHE A 107 -2.21 25.49 -0.90
CA PHE A 107 -1.98 24.95 0.44
C PHE A 107 -1.76 26.03 1.51
N LYS A 108 -1.07 27.13 1.18
CA LYS A 108 -0.78 28.25 2.10
C LYS A 108 -2.01 28.91 2.72
N GLN A 109 -3.19 28.78 2.10
CA GLN A 109 -4.43 29.37 2.64
C GLN A 109 -4.95 28.65 3.90
N PHE A 110 -4.45 27.45 4.21
CA PHE A 110 -4.95 26.61 5.30
C PHE A 110 -4.10 26.74 6.55
N ASN A 111 -4.73 26.67 7.72
CA ASN A 111 -4.03 26.63 9.00
C ASN A 111 -3.46 25.24 9.32
N VAL A 112 -4.10 24.19 8.80
CA VAL A 112 -3.69 22.79 8.97
C VAL A 112 -4.27 21.93 7.85
N VAL A 113 -3.49 20.96 7.38
CA VAL A 113 -3.93 19.91 6.45
C VAL A 113 -4.09 18.59 7.18
N LEU A 114 -5.14 17.83 6.87
CA LEU A 114 -5.50 16.58 7.53
C LEU A 114 -5.62 15.46 6.49
N ASN A 115 -4.76 14.44 6.60
CA ASN A 115 -4.75 13.32 5.66
C ASN A 115 -5.67 12.18 6.12
N GLY A 116 -6.58 11.80 5.22
CA GLY A 116 -7.42 10.60 5.27
C GLY A 116 -7.22 9.70 4.03
N LEU A 117 -6.03 9.77 3.43
CA LEU A 117 -5.61 9.05 2.22
C LEU A 117 -5.27 7.58 2.50
N ASP A 118 -5.26 6.73 1.47
CA ASP A 118 -4.95 5.30 1.57
C ASP A 118 -3.79 4.85 0.67
N ASN A 119 -3.26 5.74 -0.18
CA ASN A 119 -2.16 5.45 -1.08
C ASN A 119 -0.89 6.23 -0.71
N LEU A 120 0.26 5.58 -0.86
CA LEU A 120 1.55 6.14 -0.46
C LEU A 120 1.96 7.35 -1.31
N ASP A 121 1.64 7.33 -2.61
CA ASP A 121 2.03 8.37 -3.56
C ASP A 121 1.37 9.72 -3.24
N ALA A 122 0.04 9.76 -3.08
CA ALA A 122 -0.66 10.97 -2.69
C ALA A 122 -0.24 11.47 -1.31
N ARG A 123 0.05 10.58 -0.35
CA ARG A 123 0.58 10.97 0.97
C ARG A 123 1.94 11.66 0.86
N ARG A 124 2.84 11.14 0.02
CA ARG A 124 4.15 11.78 -0.26
C ARG A 124 3.96 13.15 -0.91
N HIS A 125 3.06 13.25 -1.89
CA HIS A 125 2.77 14.51 -2.57
C HIS A 125 2.22 15.57 -1.60
N VAL A 126 1.22 15.22 -0.78
CA VAL A 126 0.67 16.13 0.24
C VAL A 126 1.71 16.51 1.29
N ASN A 127 2.56 15.56 1.72
CA ASN A 127 3.68 15.84 2.62
C ASN A 127 4.60 16.94 2.06
N ARG A 128 5.00 16.81 0.79
CA ARG A 128 5.89 17.78 0.13
C ARG A 128 5.23 19.14 -0.05
N LEU A 129 3.96 19.18 -0.46
CA LEU A 129 3.18 20.43 -0.53
C LEU A 129 3.06 21.13 0.83
N CYS A 130 2.82 20.39 1.91
CA CYS A 130 2.75 20.95 3.26
C CYS A 130 4.10 21.50 3.74
N LEU A 131 5.21 20.81 3.43
CA LEU A 131 6.56 21.31 3.70
C LEU A 131 6.85 22.59 2.89
N ALA A 132 6.52 22.61 1.60
CA ALA A 132 6.74 23.78 0.73
C ALA A 132 5.87 24.98 1.13
N ALA A 133 4.61 24.74 1.52
CA ALA A 133 3.67 25.75 1.99
C ALA A 133 3.90 26.19 3.45
N GLU A 134 4.75 25.46 4.18
CA GLU A 134 4.97 25.62 5.62
C GLU A 134 3.68 25.49 6.46
N VAL A 135 2.78 24.61 6.02
CA VAL A 135 1.51 24.31 6.68
C VAL A 135 1.64 22.99 7.45
N PRO A 136 1.27 22.94 8.74
CA PRO A 136 1.27 21.70 9.51
C PRO A 136 0.37 20.63 8.87
N LEU A 137 0.88 19.40 8.81
CA LEU A 137 0.16 18.23 8.33
C LEU A 137 -0.13 17.27 9.48
N VAL A 138 -1.40 16.90 9.67
CA VAL A 138 -1.77 15.77 10.53
C VAL A 138 -1.97 14.53 9.66
N GLU A 139 -1.06 13.59 9.79
CA GLU A 139 -1.03 12.34 9.03
C GLU A 139 -1.66 11.19 9.83
N SER A 140 -2.32 10.27 9.14
CA SER A 140 -3.02 9.17 9.79
C SER A 140 -3.08 7.89 8.96
N GLY A 141 -3.38 6.77 9.61
CA GLY A 141 -3.60 5.50 8.91
C GLY A 141 -4.33 4.49 9.77
N THR A 142 -5.01 3.56 9.11
CA THR A 142 -5.70 2.44 9.75
C THR A 142 -5.43 1.13 9.01
N THR A 143 -5.40 0.02 9.75
CA THR A 143 -5.34 -1.34 9.22
C THR A 143 -5.99 -2.28 10.24
N GLY A 144 -7.19 -2.76 9.94
CA GLY A 144 -7.99 -3.56 10.87
C GLY A 144 -8.29 -2.80 12.16
N PHE A 145 -7.83 -3.35 13.30
CA PHE A 145 -7.93 -2.73 14.63
C PHE A 145 -6.77 -1.79 14.98
N LEU A 146 -5.76 -1.72 14.11
CA LEU A 146 -4.58 -0.87 14.30
C LEU A 146 -4.78 0.48 13.62
N GLY A 147 -4.15 1.51 14.17
CA GLY A 147 -4.04 2.79 13.49
C GLY A 147 -3.05 3.73 14.16
N GLN A 148 -2.82 4.87 13.54
CA GLN A 148 -1.91 5.88 14.07
C GLN A 148 -2.29 7.29 13.61
N VAL A 149 -1.90 8.28 14.42
CA VAL A 149 -1.95 9.70 14.09
C VAL A 149 -0.62 10.35 14.46
N THR A 150 -0.11 11.23 13.62
CA THR A 150 1.10 12.02 13.91
C THR A 150 0.99 13.42 13.28
N VAL A 151 1.79 14.35 13.78
CA VAL A 151 1.85 15.73 13.27
C VAL A 151 3.22 15.96 12.65
N HIS A 152 3.22 16.44 11.41
CA HIS A 152 4.40 16.83 10.66
C HIS A 152 4.47 18.36 10.54
N VAL A 153 5.55 18.95 11.07
CA VAL A 153 5.85 20.37 10.99
C VAL A 153 7.29 20.56 10.56
N LYS A 154 7.49 21.29 9.45
CA LYS A 154 8.82 21.59 8.88
C LYS A 154 9.78 22.10 9.96
N GLY A 155 10.97 21.50 10.01
CA GLY A 155 12.04 21.88 10.93
C GLY A 155 11.79 21.57 12.41
N LYS A 156 10.63 21.02 12.79
CA LYS A 156 10.29 20.70 14.19
C LYS A 156 10.08 19.22 14.45
N THR A 157 9.40 18.53 13.55
CA THR A 157 9.17 17.09 13.63
C THR A 157 9.65 16.42 12.35
N GLU A 158 9.84 15.10 12.37
CA GLU A 158 10.04 14.33 11.17
C GLU A 158 8.91 14.58 10.15
N CYS A 159 9.23 14.52 8.86
CA CYS A 159 8.22 14.51 7.80
C CYS A 159 7.77 13.07 7.52
N TYR A 160 6.74 12.90 6.68
CA TYR A 160 6.21 11.58 6.35
C TYR A 160 7.27 10.62 5.78
N GLU A 161 8.24 11.18 5.03
CA GLU A 161 9.29 10.47 4.30
C GLU A 161 10.62 10.33 5.06
N CYS A 162 10.69 10.77 6.32
CA CYS A 162 11.89 10.57 7.16
C CYS A 162 12.16 9.10 7.47
N GLN A 163 11.09 8.31 7.58
CA GLN A 163 11.16 6.87 7.83
C GLN A 163 10.79 6.11 6.57
N PRO A 164 11.63 5.15 6.11
CA PRO A 164 11.30 4.32 4.98
C PRO A 164 9.96 3.59 5.20
N LYS A 165 9.06 3.70 4.23
CA LYS A 165 7.81 2.92 4.25
C LYS A 165 8.07 1.58 3.54
N PRO A 166 7.48 0.47 4.02
CA PRO A 166 7.57 -0.82 3.33
C PRO A 166 7.10 -0.66 1.88
N VAL A 167 7.96 -0.99 0.93
CA VAL A 167 7.60 -1.01 -0.49
C VAL A 167 6.59 -2.15 -0.72
N PRO A 168 5.57 -1.98 -1.58
CA PRO A 168 4.77 -3.10 -2.03
C PRO A 168 5.67 -4.25 -2.47
N LYS A 169 5.33 -5.49 -2.06
CA LYS A 169 6.15 -6.67 -2.40
C LYS A 169 6.19 -6.84 -3.92
N SER A 170 7.34 -6.63 -4.52
CA SER A 170 7.63 -7.05 -5.89
C SER A 170 8.12 -8.50 -5.88
N TYR A 171 7.73 -9.26 -6.89
CA TYR A 171 8.14 -10.65 -7.07
C TYR A 171 9.01 -10.76 -8.32
N PRO A 172 10.12 -11.52 -8.31
CA PRO A 172 10.93 -11.70 -9.51
C PRO A 172 10.11 -12.24 -10.68
N VAL A 173 10.28 -11.66 -11.87
CA VAL A 173 9.50 -12.04 -13.08
C VAL A 173 9.58 -13.56 -13.33
N CYS A 174 10.75 -14.18 -13.18
CA CYS A 174 10.93 -15.63 -13.33
C CYS A 174 10.10 -16.48 -12.33
N THR A 175 9.80 -15.93 -11.15
CA THR A 175 8.92 -16.58 -10.15
C THR A 175 7.47 -16.48 -10.60
N ILE A 176 7.07 -15.35 -11.18
CA ILE A 176 5.71 -15.12 -11.69
C ILE A 176 5.46 -15.95 -12.96
N THR A 177 6.38 -15.94 -13.93
CA THR A 177 6.22 -16.54 -15.25
C THR A 177 6.49 -18.04 -15.27
N SER A 178 7.51 -18.52 -14.56
CA SER A 178 7.98 -19.91 -14.69
C SER A 178 7.74 -20.76 -13.44
N THR A 179 7.93 -20.22 -12.24
CA THR A 179 7.98 -21.06 -11.01
C THR A 179 7.20 -20.50 -9.82
N PRO A 180 5.87 -20.31 -9.94
CA PRO A 180 5.06 -19.86 -8.82
C PRO A 180 5.04 -20.90 -7.69
N SER A 181 5.04 -20.41 -6.45
CA SER A 181 5.04 -21.25 -5.24
C SER A 181 3.99 -20.82 -4.21
N LYS A 182 3.37 -19.65 -4.41
CA LYS A 182 2.31 -19.09 -3.58
C LYS A 182 1.17 -18.60 -4.46
N PHE A 183 -0.05 -18.62 -3.93
CA PHE A 183 -1.23 -18.19 -4.67
C PHE A 183 -1.13 -16.74 -5.17
N VAL A 184 -0.52 -15.85 -4.38
CA VAL A 184 -0.25 -14.46 -4.80
C VAL A 184 0.59 -14.38 -6.09
N HIS A 185 1.51 -15.31 -6.36
CA HIS A 185 2.25 -15.32 -7.62
C HIS A 185 1.34 -15.64 -8.81
N CYS A 186 0.36 -16.53 -8.62
CA CYS A 186 -0.65 -16.85 -9.63
C CYS A 186 -1.60 -15.68 -9.88
N ILE A 187 -1.98 -14.94 -8.84
CA ILE A 187 -2.80 -13.72 -8.94
C ILE A 187 -2.05 -12.62 -9.68
N VAL A 188 -0.79 -12.35 -9.33
CA VAL A 188 0.06 -11.36 -10.02
C VAL A 188 0.20 -11.74 -11.49
N TRP A 189 0.47 -13.01 -11.80
CA TRP A 189 0.51 -13.50 -13.18
C TRP A 189 -0.82 -13.28 -13.93
N ALA A 190 -1.95 -13.60 -13.30
CA ALA A 190 -3.26 -13.49 -13.94
C ALA A 190 -3.65 -12.01 -14.17
N LYS A 191 -3.35 -11.13 -13.21
CA LYS A 191 -3.67 -9.70 -13.23
C LYS A 191 -2.75 -8.91 -14.15
N GLU A 192 -1.43 -9.06 -14.01
CA GLU A 192 -0.44 -8.19 -14.65
C GLU A 192 0.02 -8.70 -16.01
N LEU A 193 -0.07 -10.02 -16.25
CA LEU A 193 0.35 -10.61 -17.52
C LEU A 193 -0.85 -11.04 -18.36
N LEU A 194 -1.68 -11.96 -17.87
CA LEU A 194 -2.78 -12.50 -18.69
C LEU A 194 -3.89 -11.48 -18.96
N PHE A 195 -4.42 -10.82 -17.93
CA PHE A 195 -5.49 -9.83 -18.09
C PHE A 195 -5.03 -8.64 -18.96
N ALA A 196 -3.83 -8.11 -18.69
CA ALA A 196 -3.24 -7.04 -19.50
C ALA A 196 -3.05 -7.46 -20.96
N LYS A 197 -2.60 -8.70 -21.23
CA LYS A 197 -2.44 -9.21 -22.60
C LYS A 197 -3.78 -9.38 -23.33
N MET A 198 -4.81 -9.82 -22.62
CA MET A 198 -6.13 -10.09 -23.20
C MET A 198 -6.95 -8.82 -23.43
N PHE A 199 -6.85 -7.84 -22.53
CA PHE A 199 -7.80 -6.73 -22.45
C PHE A 199 -7.17 -5.33 -22.37
N GLY A 200 -5.88 -5.24 -22.02
CA GLY A 200 -5.14 -3.98 -21.88
C GLY A 200 -4.56 -3.46 -23.20
N ASP A 201 -3.66 -2.47 -23.09
CA ASP A 201 -3.02 -1.83 -24.26
C ASP A 201 -2.13 -2.83 -25.01
N LYS A 202 -2.43 -3.00 -26.30
CA LYS A 202 -1.69 -3.90 -27.20
C LYS A 202 -0.26 -3.46 -27.45
N ASN A 203 0.05 -2.17 -27.23
CA ASN A 203 1.39 -1.62 -27.41
C ASN A 203 2.27 -1.79 -26.17
N GLN A 204 1.71 -2.26 -25.05
CA GLN A 204 2.47 -2.49 -23.82
C GLN A 204 3.22 -3.82 -23.90
N ASP A 205 4.54 -3.78 -23.68
CA ASP A 205 5.37 -4.98 -23.56
C ASP A 205 4.88 -5.87 -22.41
N ASN A 206 4.85 -7.19 -22.63
CA ASN A 206 4.32 -8.15 -21.68
C ASN A 206 5.17 -9.43 -21.65
N ASP A 207 5.56 -9.86 -20.45
CA ASP A 207 6.42 -11.02 -20.20
C ASP A 207 5.70 -12.38 -20.33
N LEU A 208 4.43 -12.40 -20.73
CA LEU A 208 3.72 -13.63 -21.01
C LEU A 208 4.30 -14.29 -22.26
N ASN A 209 4.73 -15.55 -22.17
CA ASN A 209 5.30 -16.29 -23.31
C ASN A 209 4.31 -16.37 -24.47
N VAL A 210 4.51 -15.57 -25.54
CA VAL A 210 3.68 -15.53 -26.76
C VAL A 210 4.22 -16.44 -27.88
N ARG A 211 5.18 -17.32 -27.61
CA ARG A 211 5.88 -18.04 -28.69
C ARG A 211 5.12 -19.29 -29.13
N SER A 212 4.42 -19.20 -30.27
CA SER A 212 4.11 -20.36 -31.11
C SER A 212 5.35 -20.72 -31.93
N ASN A 213 5.91 -21.91 -31.68
CA ASN A 213 7.08 -22.40 -32.40
C ASN A 213 6.62 -23.12 -33.67
N GLU A 214 6.28 -22.38 -34.74
CA GLU A 214 6.29 -22.94 -36.08
C GLU A 214 7.10 -22.06 -37.04
N SER A 215 8.14 -22.68 -37.59
CA SER A 215 9.03 -22.09 -38.58
C SER A 215 8.29 -21.95 -39.90
N GLY A 216 7.64 -20.81 -40.15
CA GLY A 216 7.07 -20.51 -41.47
C GLY A 216 6.04 -19.38 -41.49
N THR A 217 6.44 -18.22 -41.99
CA THR A 217 5.63 -17.28 -42.81
C THR A 217 4.14 -17.02 -42.46
N SER A 218 3.82 -16.68 -41.20
CA SER A 218 2.85 -15.62 -40.81
C SER A 218 2.67 -15.64 -39.29
N LYS A 219 3.20 -14.62 -38.58
CA LYS A 219 3.13 -14.53 -37.12
C LYS A 219 1.74 -14.08 -36.68
N SER A 220 0.84 -15.01 -36.36
CA SER A 220 -0.42 -14.68 -35.68
C SER A 220 -0.21 -14.75 -34.16
N ASP A 221 -0.49 -13.67 -33.45
CA ASP A 221 -0.54 -13.67 -31.98
C ASP A 221 -1.66 -14.61 -31.53
N VAL A 222 -1.36 -15.59 -30.68
CA VAL A 222 -2.36 -16.56 -30.18
C VAL A 222 -3.46 -15.85 -29.40
N PHE A 223 -3.20 -14.67 -28.85
CA PHE A 223 -4.20 -13.85 -28.16
C PHE A 223 -5.05 -12.99 -29.09
N GLU A 224 -4.90 -13.13 -30.41
CA GLU A 224 -5.82 -12.55 -31.39
C GLU A 224 -6.84 -13.59 -31.86
N ARG A 225 -8.09 -13.13 -32.03
CA ARG A 225 -9.18 -13.96 -32.53
C ARG A 225 -9.05 -14.13 -34.04
N ASN A 226 -9.14 -15.37 -34.52
CA ASN A 226 -9.02 -15.67 -35.94
C ASN A 226 -10.29 -15.29 -36.72
N ALA A 227 -10.13 -14.99 -38.01
CA ALA A 227 -11.27 -14.70 -38.88
C ALA A 227 -12.20 -15.93 -39.01
N GLY A 228 -13.46 -15.78 -38.60
CA GLY A 228 -14.46 -16.87 -38.62
C GLY A 228 -14.44 -17.81 -37.41
N GLU A 229 -13.56 -17.59 -36.43
CA GLU A 229 -13.54 -18.33 -35.17
C GLU A 229 -14.65 -17.83 -34.25
N ASP A 230 -15.50 -18.73 -33.74
CA ASP A 230 -16.52 -18.38 -32.74
C ASP A 230 -15.89 -18.11 -31.37
N LEU A 231 -16.55 -17.34 -30.50
CA LEU A 231 -16.06 -16.98 -29.17
C LEU A 231 -15.82 -18.21 -28.29
N ASP A 232 -16.66 -19.24 -28.39
CA ASP A 232 -16.49 -20.48 -27.64
C ASP A 232 -15.24 -21.26 -28.11
N GLN A 233 -14.92 -21.22 -29.40
CA GLN A 233 -13.70 -21.82 -29.96
C GLN A 233 -12.46 -21.03 -29.55
N TYR A 234 -12.54 -19.71 -29.65
CA TYR A 234 -11.49 -18.79 -29.23
C TYR A 234 -11.14 -18.97 -27.75
N ALA A 235 -12.14 -18.99 -26.87
CA ALA A 235 -11.95 -19.14 -25.43
C ALA A 235 -11.26 -20.46 -25.05
N ARG A 236 -11.64 -21.56 -25.72
CA ARG A 236 -10.99 -22.88 -25.54
C ARG A 236 -9.55 -22.87 -26.01
N ARG A 237 -9.28 -22.26 -27.17
CA ARG A 237 -7.92 -22.14 -27.70
C ARG A 237 -7.02 -21.36 -26.75
N ILE A 238 -7.51 -20.23 -26.20
CA ILE A 238 -6.78 -19.48 -25.18
C ILE A 238 -6.55 -20.31 -23.94
N TYR A 239 -7.58 -21.01 -23.44
CA TYR A 239 -7.48 -21.88 -22.27
C TYR A 239 -6.37 -22.94 -22.45
N ASP A 240 -6.45 -23.72 -23.53
CA ASP A 240 -5.52 -24.81 -23.81
C ASP A 240 -4.10 -24.31 -24.07
N HIS A 241 -3.96 -23.14 -24.71
CA HIS A 241 -2.65 -22.53 -24.93
C HIS A 241 -2.02 -22.08 -23.61
N VAL A 242 -2.79 -21.38 -22.77
CA VAL A 242 -2.28 -20.73 -21.55
C VAL A 242 -2.03 -21.73 -20.42
N PHE A 243 -2.92 -22.71 -20.22
CA PHE A 243 -2.85 -23.66 -19.11
C PHE A 243 -2.34 -25.05 -19.52
N GLY A 244 -2.37 -25.38 -20.81
CA GLY A 244 -1.81 -26.61 -21.37
C GLY A 244 -0.43 -26.37 -21.98
N TYR A 245 -0.40 -25.84 -23.21
CA TYR A 245 0.81 -25.69 -24.03
C TYR A 245 1.93 -24.91 -23.32
N ASN A 246 1.62 -23.75 -22.73
CA ASN A 246 2.63 -22.94 -22.03
C ASN A 246 3.24 -23.67 -20.82
N ILE A 247 2.48 -24.56 -20.17
CA ILE A 247 3.00 -25.40 -19.08
C ILE A 247 3.88 -26.52 -19.62
N GLU A 248 3.54 -27.11 -20.78
CA GLU A 248 4.40 -28.09 -21.46
C GLU A 248 5.73 -27.48 -21.89
N VAL A 249 5.72 -26.29 -22.49
CA VAL A 249 6.95 -25.56 -22.84
C VAL A 249 7.78 -25.28 -21.58
N ALA A 250 7.13 -24.93 -20.46
CA ALA A 250 7.85 -24.75 -19.20
C ALA A 250 8.49 -26.06 -18.69
N LEU A 251 7.90 -27.22 -18.97
CA LEU A 251 8.41 -28.54 -18.57
C LEU A 251 9.67 -28.98 -19.35
N GLU A 252 9.92 -28.42 -20.55
CA GLU A 252 11.11 -28.71 -21.36
C GLU A 252 12.41 -28.28 -20.68
N ASN A 253 12.35 -27.31 -19.76
CA ASN A 253 13.49 -26.90 -18.96
C ASN A 253 13.73 -27.87 -17.79
N GLU A 254 14.33 -29.03 -18.09
CA GLU A 254 14.55 -30.11 -17.12
C GLU A 254 15.33 -29.67 -15.88
N GLU A 255 16.28 -28.74 -16.02
CA GLU A 255 17.09 -28.25 -14.90
C GLU A 255 16.27 -27.55 -13.83
N THR A 256 15.26 -26.78 -14.25
CA THR A 256 14.36 -26.04 -13.34
C THR A 256 13.58 -26.99 -12.42
N TRP A 257 13.28 -28.21 -12.90
CA TRP A 257 12.40 -29.15 -12.23
C TRP A 257 13.11 -30.27 -11.47
N LYS A 258 14.45 -30.34 -11.49
CA LYS A 258 15.22 -31.37 -10.77
C LYS A 258 14.87 -31.46 -9.28
N ASN A 259 14.67 -30.31 -8.63
CA ASN A 259 14.40 -30.20 -7.19
C ASN A 259 13.04 -29.56 -6.88
N ARG A 260 12.11 -29.51 -7.86
CA ARG A 260 10.80 -28.85 -7.71
C ARG A 260 9.70 -29.80 -8.18
N ARG A 261 8.50 -29.62 -7.63
CA ARG A 261 7.32 -30.32 -8.16
C ARG A 261 7.10 -29.90 -9.61
N ARG A 262 7.03 -30.88 -10.51
CA ARG A 262 6.72 -30.63 -11.92
C ARG A 262 5.29 -30.13 -12.05
N PRO A 263 5.03 -29.05 -12.82
CA PRO A 263 3.67 -28.61 -13.07
C PRO A 263 2.93 -29.59 -13.96
N ASN A 264 1.61 -29.64 -13.83
CA ASN A 264 0.73 -30.45 -14.66
C ASN A 264 0.01 -29.55 -15.68
N PRO A 265 0.18 -29.78 -16.99
CA PRO A 265 -0.64 -29.14 -18.02
C PRO A 265 -2.11 -29.44 -17.79
N ILE A 266 -2.97 -28.44 -18.00
CA ILE A 266 -4.43 -28.58 -17.85
C ILE A 266 -5.06 -28.18 -19.17
N TYR A 267 -5.63 -29.16 -19.88
CA TYR A 267 -6.44 -28.92 -21.07
C TYR A 267 -7.92 -28.95 -20.73
N ILE A 268 -8.72 -28.25 -21.53
CA ILE A 268 -10.17 -28.13 -21.31
C ILE A 268 -10.88 -29.50 -21.36
N ARG A 269 -10.37 -30.42 -22.18
CA ARG A 269 -10.86 -31.80 -22.30
C ARG A 269 -10.70 -32.60 -21.01
N ASP A 270 -9.73 -32.22 -20.17
CA ASP A 270 -9.42 -32.91 -18.92
C ASP A 270 -10.27 -32.35 -17.75
N THR A 271 -10.89 -31.19 -17.94
CA THR A 271 -11.66 -30.49 -16.88
C THR A 271 -13.16 -30.49 -17.11
N LEU A 272 -13.64 -30.51 -18.36
CA LEU A 272 -15.07 -30.48 -18.71
C LEU A 272 -15.47 -31.69 -19.57
N SER A 273 -16.58 -32.34 -19.23
CA SER A 273 -17.19 -33.37 -20.07
C SER A 273 -17.91 -32.76 -21.29
N GLU A 274 -18.00 -33.50 -22.41
CA GLU A 274 -18.70 -33.07 -23.63
C GLU A 274 -20.19 -32.70 -23.41
N GLU A 275 -20.81 -33.22 -22.35
CA GLU A 275 -22.21 -32.94 -21.98
C GLU A 275 -22.34 -31.62 -21.22
N ALA A 276 -21.39 -31.28 -20.34
CA ALA A 276 -21.32 -29.99 -19.66
C ALA A 276 -21.05 -28.84 -20.65
N ILE A 277 -20.37 -29.16 -21.76
CA ILE A 277 -20.07 -28.25 -22.87
C ILE A 277 -21.33 -27.80 -23.63
N ARG A 278 -22.41 -28.59 -23.64
CA ARG A 278 -23.67 -28.27 -24.37
C ARG A 278 -24.71 -27.54 -23.53
N GLN A 279 -24.61 -27.53 -22.20
CA GLN A 279 -25.57 -26.86 -21.33
C GLN A 279 -25.35 -25.34 -21.16
N ASN A 280 -24.33 -24.76 -21.81
CA ASN A 280 -24.05 -23.31 -21.80
C ASN A 280 -25.09 -22.44 -22.56
N GLY A 281 -26.30 -22.94 -22.79
CA GLY A 281 -27.30 -22.20 -23.56
C GLY A 281 -28.72 -22.71 -23.37
N SER A 282 -29.31 -22.56 -22.19
CA SER A 282 -30.76 -22.37 -22.01
C SER A 282 -31.14 -22.01 -20.57
N SER A 283 -30.90 -20.76 -20.19
CA SER A 283 -31.82 -20.03 -19.30
C SER A 283 -31.60 -18.52 -19.52
N ARG A 284 -32.06 -18.02 -20.67
CA ARG A 284 -32.16 -16.59 -20.92
C ARG A 284 -33.48 -16.11 -20.32
N ASP A 285 -33.50 -15.82 -19.03
CA ASP A 285 -34.50 -14.90 -18.47
C ASP A 285 -34.02 -13.47 -18.78
N SER A 286 -34.45 -12.99 -19.95
CA SER A 286 -34.37 -11.59 -20.34
C SER A 286 -35.31 -10.76 -19.47
N ASN A 287 -34.76 -10.01 -18.51
CA ASN A 287 -35.13 -8.63 -18.17
C ASN A 287 -34.54 -8.20 -16.82
N LYS A 288 -33.28 -7.74 -16.82
CA LYS A 288 -32.76 -6.76 -15.86
C LYS A 288 -31.67 -5.94 -16.54
N GLU A 289 -32.08 -4.86 -17.20
CA GLU A 289 -31.16 -3.79 -17.58
C GLU A 289 -30.70 -3.09 -16.29
N GLN A 290 -29.37 -3.09 -16.03
CA GLN A 290 -28.58 -2.31 -15.05
C GLN A 290 -27.67 -3.10 -14.08
N GLU A 291 -27.54 -4.42 -14.16
CA GLU A 291 -26.51 -5.13 -13.37
C GLU A 291 -25.22 -5.35 -14.18
N GLU A 292 -24.07 -5.08 -13.56
CA GLU A 292 -22.75 -5.37 -14.13
C GLU A 292 -22.63 -6.84 -14.57
N PRO A 293 -21.94 -7.13 -15.70
CA PRO A 293 -21.81 -8.50 -16.17
C PRO A 293 -21.04 -9.37 -15.16
N SER A 294 -21.61 -10.52 -14.78
CA SER A 294 -20.95 -11.52 -13.92
C SER A 294 -21.12 -12.92 -14.52
N ALA A 295 -19.99 -13.59 -14.76
CA ALA A 295 -19.94 -14.98 -15.23
C ALA A 295 -20.38 -15.96 -14.14
N MET A 296 -20.00 -15.72 -12.89
CA MET A 296 -20.45 -16.50 -11.73
C MET A 296 -21.98 -16.56 -11.67
N VAL A 297 -22.64 -15.41 -11.78
CA VAL A 297 -24.12 -15.31 -11.75
C VAL A 297 -24.75 -15.99 -12.97
N SER A 298 -24.19 -15.77 -14.17
CA SER A 298 -24.65 -16.45 -15.41
C SER A 298 -24.62 -17.97 -15.31
N LEU A 299 -23.65 -18.53 -14.57
CA LEU A 299 -23.50 -19.97 -14.36
C LEU A 299 -24.25 -20.52 -13.14
N GLY A 300 -25.01 -19.66 -12.44
CA GLY A 300 -25.80 -20.05 -11.26
C GLY A 300 -24.99 -20.22 -9.97
N LEU A 301 -23.71 -19.85 -9.97
CA LEU A 301 -22.89 -19.77 -8.77
C LEU A 301 -23.26 -18.49 -8.00
N ARG A 302 -23.45 -18.59 -6.68
CA ARG A 302 -23.96 -17.45 -5.88
C ARG A 302 -23.10 -17.08 -4.69
N ASN A 303 -22.25 -18.00 -4.20
CA ASN A 303 -21.47 -17.79 -3.01
C ASN A 303 -20.00 -17.50 -3.37
N PRO A 304 -19.53 -16.24 -3.27
CA PRO A 304 -18.15 -15.88 -3.59
C PRO A 304 -17.12 -16.39 -2.57
N GLN A 305 -17.56 -16.91 -1.41
CA GLN A 305 -16.67 -17.49 -0.39
C GLN A 305 -16.46 -19.00 -0.58
N GLU A 306 -17.22 -19.63 -1.47
CA GLU A 306 -16.98 -21.04 -1.80
C GLU A 306 -15.73 -21.17 -2.68
N ILE A 307 -14.90 -22.16 -2.35
CA ILE A 307 -13.77 -22.53 -3.17
C ILE A 307 -14.29 -23.36 -4.34
N TRP A 308 -14.26 -22.77 -5.53
CA TRP A 308 -14.68 -23.44 -6.77
C TRP A 308 -13.77 -24.61 -7.13
N SER A 309 -14.36 -25.68 -7.65
CA SER A 309 -13.59 -26.80 -8.20
C SER A 309 -12.80 -26.38 -9.45
N LEU A 310 -11.87 -27.21 -9.92
CA LEU A 310 -11.15 -26.94 -11.18
C LEU A 310 -12.12 -26.83 -12.36
N ALA A 311 -13.18 -27.66 -12.39
CA ALA A 311 -14.21 -27.61 -13.42
C ALA A 311 -15.01 -26.31 -13.35
N ASP A 312 -15.40 -25.86 -12.15
CA ASP A 312 -16.12 -24.61 -11.97
C ASP A 312 -15.26 -23.39 -12.36
N ASN A 313 -13.99 -23.35 -11.95
CA ASN A 313 -13.06 -22.31 -12.37
C ASN A 313 -12.91 -22.29 -13.90
N SER A 314 -12.84 -23.46 -14.55
CA SER A 314 -12.77 -23.56 -16.02
C SER A 314 -14.02 -23.00 -16.70
N ARG A 315 -15.22 -23.29 -16.16
CA ARG A 315 -16.49 -22.76 -16.70
C ARG A 315 -16.57 -21.25 -16.54
N VAL A 316 -16.26 -20.73 -15.36
CA VAL A 316 -16.31 -19.29 -15.08
C VAL A 316 -15.26 -18.55 -15.91
N PHE A 317 -14.05 -19.10 -16.11
CA PHE A 317 -13.04 -18.51 -17.00
C PHE A 317 -13.54 -18.35 -18.44
N LEU A 318 -14.11 -19.41 -19.02
CA LEU A 318 -14.64 -19.38 -20.39
C LEU A 318 -15.80 -18.39 -20.53
N GLU A 319 -16.73 -18.40 -19.58
CA GLU A 319 -17.89 -17.51 -19.59
C GLU A 319 -17.47 -16.04 -19.38
N ALA A 320 -16.52 -15.77 -18.47
CA ALA A 320 -15.99 -14.42 -18.26
C ALA A 320 -15.33 -13.89 -19.53
N LEU A 321 -14.53 -14.72 -20.20
CA LEU A 321 -13.92 -14.34 -21.48
C LEU A 321 -14.98 -14.01 -22.53
N LYS A 322 -16.01 -14.85 -22.66
CA LYS A 322 -17.12 -14.62 -23.58
C LYS A 322 -17.84 -13.31 -23.28
N LEU A 323 -18.18 -13.05 -22.01
CA LEU A 323 -18.86 -11.81 -21.60
C LEU A 323 -18.03 -10.55 -21.89
N PHE A 324 -16.71 -10.60 -21.75
CA PHE A 324 -15.85 -9.48 -22.15
C PHE A 324 -15.99 -9.15 -23.64
N PHE A 325 -15.91 -10.15 -24.51
CA PHE A 325 -16.02 -9.94 -25.96
C PHE A 325 -17.45 -9.69 -26.44
N GLU A 326 -18.49 -10.20 -25.76
CA GLU A 326 -19.89 -9.95 -26.14
C GLU A 326 -20.41 -8.60 -25.64
N LYS A 327 -20.04 -8.18 -24.43
CA LYS A 327 -20.64 -7.01 -23.77
C LYS A 327 -19.69 -5.81 -23.67
N ARG A 328 -18.37 -6.03 -23.72
CA ARG A 328 -17.34 -5.00 -23.46
C ARG A 328 -16.28 -4.90 -24.56
N GLU A 329 -16.61 -5.34 -25.78
CA GLU A 329 -15.68 -5.34 -26.93
C GLU A 329 -15.01 -3.97 -27.16
N LYS A 330 -15.75 -2.88 -26.94
CA LYS A 330 -15.27 -1.49 -27.14
C LYS A 330 -14.22 -1.04 -26.12
N GLU A 331 -14.17 -1.69 -24.95
CA GLU A 331 -13.25 -1.34 -23.87
C GLU A 331 -11.91 -2.07 -24.01
N ILE A 332 -11.92 -3.21 -24.71
CA ILE A 332 -10.72 -4.03 -24.98
C ILE A 332 -9.67 -3.18 -25.71
N GLY A 333 -8.45 -3.20 -25.20
CA GLY A 333 -7.36 -2.33 -25.64
C GLY A 333 -7.05 -1.21 -24.65
N ASN A 334 -7.95 -0.90 -23.72
CA ASN A 334 -7.77 0.16 -22.72
C ASN A 334 -8.11 -0.28 -21.29
N LEU A 335 -8.37 -1.57 -21.06
CA LEU A 335 -8.76 -2.06 -19.74
C LEU A 335 -7.55 -2.22 -18.84
N VAL A 336 -7.64 -1.60 -17.66
CA VAL A 336 -6.76 -1.86 -16.52
C VAL A 336 -7.57 -2.65 -15.50
N PHE A 337 -6.93 -3.61 -14.82
CA PHE A 337 -7.60 -4.38 -13.79
C PHE A 337 -8.12 -3.46 -12.68
N ASP A 338 -9.43 -3.55 -12.42
CA ASP A 338 -10.08 -2.93 -11.28
C ASP A 338 -10.62 -4.02 -10.35
N LYS A 339 -10.35 -3.87 -9.04
CA LYS A 339 -10.83 -4.80 -8.01
C LYS A 339 -12.33 -4.69 -7.78
N ASP A 340 -12.96 -3.59 -8.20
CA ASP A 340 -14.38 -3.34 -8.04
C ASP A 340 -15.19 -3.73 -9.29
N ASP A 341 -14.52 -4.03 -10.40
CA ASP A 341 -15.08 -4.68 -11.58
C ASP A 341 -15.26 -6.20 -11.34
N GLN A 342 -16.52 -6.61 -11.18
CA GLN A 342 -16.87 -7.99 -10.86
C GLN A 342 -16.38 -8.99 -11.92
N LEU A 343 -16.47 -8.65 -13.21
CA LEU A 343 -16.07 -9.54 -14.30
C LEU A 343 -14.54 -9.70 -14.36
N ALA A 344 -13.81 -8.60 -14.14
CA ALA A 344 -12.35 -8.62 -14.10
C ALA A 344 -11.82 -9.47 -12.93
N VAL A 345 -12.43 -9.34 -11.74
CA VAL A 345 -12.09 -10.14 -10.56
C VAL A 345 -12.37 -11.63 -10.79
N GLU A 346 -13.50 -11.97 -11.41
CA GLU A 346 -13.85 -13.36 -11.76
C GLU A 346 -12.84 -13.96 -12.74
N PHE A 347 -12.45 -13.22 -13.78
CA PHE A 347 -11.42 -13.65 -14.73
C PHE A 347 -10.07 -13.88 -14.06
N VAL A 348 -9.57 -12.91 -13.28
CA VAL A 348 -8.28 -13.01 -12.58
C VAL A 348 -8.27 -14.17 -11.58
N THR A 349 -9.35 -14.34 -10.82
CA THR A 349 -9.48 -15.41 -9.82
C THR A 349 -9.42 -16.78 -10.48
N THR A 350 -10.22 -17.00 -11.52
CA THR A 350 -10.30 -18.30 -12.19
C THR A 350 -8.98 -18.63 -12.88
N ALA A 351 -8.37 -17.67 -13.57
CA ALA A 351 -7.07 -17.84 -14.19
C ALA A 351 -5.98 -18.18 -13.16
N ALA A 352 -5.98 -17.49 -12.01
CA ALA A 352 -5.05 -17.76 -10.92
C ALA A 352 -5.26 -19.14 -10.30
N ASN A 353 -6.52 -19.56 -10.09
CA ASN A 353 -6.86 -20.89 -9.56
C ASN A 353 -6.49 -22.02 -10.52
N ILE A 354 -6.76 -21.89 -11.82
CA ILE A 354 -6.38 -22.90 -12.81
C ILE A 354 -4.85 -23.05 -12.84
N ARG A 355 -4.12 -21.92 -12.87
CA ARG A 355 -2.65 -21.93 -12.76
C ARG A 355 -2.19 -22.53 -11.44
N ALA A 356 -2.79 -22.16 -10.31
CA ALA A 356 -2.44 -22.72 -9.00
C ALA A 356 -2.57 -24.24 -8.98
N SER A 357 -3.63 -24.79 -9.59
CA SER A 357 -3.83 -26.22 -9.77
C SER A 357 -2.68 -26.88 -10.54
N SER A 358 -2.22 -26.28 -11.65
CA SER A 358 -1.08 -26.78 -12.43
C SER A 358 0.19 -26.93 -11.58
N PHE A 359 0.44 -26.01 -10.65
CA PHE A 359 1.63 -26.04 -9.78
C PHE A 359 1.39 -26.74 -8.43
N GLY A 360 0.18 -27.27 -8.20
CA GLY A 360 -0.17 -27.94 -6.95
C GLY A 360 -0.30 -26.99 -5.75
N ILE A 361 -0.64 -25.73 -6.01
CA ILE A 361 -0.91 -24.69 -5.02
C ILE A 361 -2.42 -24.74 -4.66
N PRO A 362 -2.79 -24.60 -3.38
CA PRO A 362 -4.19 -24.58 -2.96
C PRO A 362 -5.01 -23.48 -3.66
N LEU A 363 -6.22 -23.85 -4.09
CA LEU A 363 -7.19 -22.92 -4.67
C LEU A 363 -7.75 -21.98 -3.59
N HIS A 364 -8.15 -20.79 -3.99
CA HIS A 364 -8.78 -19.81 -3.11
C HIS A 364 -10.16 -19.43 -3.65
N SER A 365 -11.03 -18.98 -2.74
CA SER A 365 -12.34 -18.45 -3.10
C SER A 365 -12.23 -17.12 -3.87
N LEU A 366 -13.29 -16.73 -4.57
CA LEU A 366 -13.38 -15.43 -5.24
C LEU A 366 -13.15 -14.26 -4.27
N PHE A 367 -13.67 -14.39 -3.05
CA PHE A 367 -13.49 -13.40 -1.99
C PHE A 367 -12.02 -13.23 -1.57
N GLU A 368 -11.31 -14.33 -1.32
CA GLU A 368 -9.89 -14.31 -0.95
C GLU A 368 -9.02 -13.80 -2.09
N ALA A 369 -9.29 -14.25 -3.32
CA ALA A 369 -8.57 -13.82 -4.51
C ALA A 369 -8.75 -12.30 -4.78
N LYS A 370 -9.97 -11.76 -4.61
CA LYS A 370 -10.22 -10.31 -4.67
C LYS A 370 -9.39 -9.56 -3.63
N GLY A 371 -9.30 -10.10 -2.41
CA GLY A 371 -8.47 -9.55 -1.33
C GLY A 371 -6.99 -9.43 -1.72
N VAL A 372 -6.43 -10.50 -2.28
CA VAL A 372 -5.03 -10.55 -2.71
C VAL A 372 -4.80 -9.67 -3.95
N ALA A 373 -5.67 -9.73 -4.95
CA ALA A 373 -5.53 -8.98 -6.21
C ALA A 373 -5.66 -7.46 -6.01
N GLY A 374 -6.60 -7.05 -5.14
CA GLY A 374 -6.86 -5.65 -4.81
C GLY A 374 -6.00 -5.10 -3.67
N ASN A 375 -5.07 -5.88 -3.10
CA ASN A 375 -4.30 -5.53 -1.90
C ASN A 375 -5.20 -4.98 -0.77
N ILE A 376 -6.35 -5.63 -0.52
CA ILE A 376 -7.39 -5.08 0.36
C ILE A 376 -6.89 -5.01 1.80
N VAL A 377 -6.75 -3.78 2.30
CA VAL A 377 -6.52 -3.49 3.71
C VAL A 377 -7.84 -3.59 4.45
N HIS A 378 -7.92 -4.48 5.44
CA HIS A 378 -9.09 -4.57 6.32
C HIS A 378 -9.37 -3.21 6.95
N ALA A 379 -10.62 -2.77 6.90
CA ALA A 379 -11.00 -1.47 7.42
C ALA A 379 -12.22 -1.63 8.32
N VAL A 380 -12.09 -1.15 9.56
CA VAL A 380 -13.12 -1.25 10.59
C VAL A 380 -13.61 0.16 10.91
N ALA A 381 -14.94 0.36 10.89
CA ALA A 381 -15.56 1.67 11.08
C ALA A 381 -15.17 2.30 12.44
N THR A 382 -15.13 1.50 13.51
CA THR A 382 -14.75 1.97 14.85
C THR A 382 -13.30 2.45 14.92
N THR A 383 -12.35 1.74 14.29
CA THR A 383 -10.96 2.18 14.20
C THR A 383 -10.85 3.51 13.47
N ASN A 384 -11.56 3.67 12.34
CA ASN A 384 -11.59 4.94 11.60
C ASN A 384 -12.15 6.08 12.47
N ALA A 385 -13.18 5.83 13.27
CA ALA A 385 -13.76 6.83 14.19
C ALA A 385 -12.78 7.22 15.32
N ILE A 386 -12.05 6.27 15.89
CA ILE A 386 -11.01 6.53 16.90
C ILE A 386 -9.91 7.42 16.29
N ILE A 387 -9.39 7.04 15.12
CA ILE A 387 -8.33 7.78 14.44
C ILE A 387 -8.81 9.18 14.03
N ALA A 388 -10.03 9.32 13.51
CA ALA A 388 -10.62 10.63 13.20
C ALA A 388 -10.71 11.55 14.42
N GLY A 389 -11.10 11.01 15.58
CA GLY A 389 -11.10 11.76 16.84
C GLY A 389 -9.70 12.24 17.24
N LEU A 390 -8.69 11.36 17.12
CA LEU A 390 -7.29 11.70 17.41
C LEU A 390 -6.75 12.77 16.44
N ILE A 391 -7.10 12.71 15.16
CA ILE A 391 -6.73 13.75 14.17
C ILE A 391 -7.24 15.12 14.62
N VAL A 392 -8.50 15.23 15.03
CA VAL A 392 -9.09 16.51 15.46
C VAL A 392 -8.43 17.01 16.75
N ILE A 393 -8.10 16.12 17.68
CA ILE A 393 -7.35 16.48 18.91
C ILE A 393 -5.98 17.10 18.55
N GLU A 394 -5.22 16.47 17.65
CA GLU A 394 -3.93 17.02 17.21
C GLU A 394 -4.09 18.31 16.40
N ALA A 395 -5.11 18.41 15.53
CA ALA A 395 -5.41 19.64 14.79
C ALA A 395 -5.70 20.82 15.73
N ILE A 396 -6.46 20.60 16.80
CA ILE A 396 -6.72 21.62 17.82
C ILE A 396 -5.41 22.03 18.51
N LYS A 397 -4.52 21.09 18.85
CA LYS A 397 -3.20 21.43 19.43
C LYS A 397 -2.35 22.24 18.46
N VAL A 398 -2.39 21.91 17.17
CA VAL A 398 -1.71 22.66 16.11
C VAL A 398 -2.17 24.11 16.06
N LEU A 399 -3.49 24.35 16.12
CA LEU A 399 -4.04 25.72 16.12
C LEU A 399 -3.65 26.54 17.35
N HIS A 400 -3.31 25.89 18.47
CA HIS A 400 -2.76 26.57 19.66
C HIS A 400 -1.27 26.90 19.54
N GLY A 401 -0.56 26.34 18.55
CA GLY A 401 0.89 26.47 18.41
C GLY A 401 1.69 25.78 19.52
N ASP A 402 1.09 24.89 20.30
CA ASP A 402 1.73 24.21 21.44
C ASP A 402 2.39 22.89 21.01
N TYR A 403 3.51 23.01 20.30
CA TYR A 403 4.24 21.87 19.73
C TYR A 403 4.72 20.85 20.76
N LYS A 404 4.92 21.25 22.02
CA LYS A 404 5.35 20.34 23.09
C LYS A 404 4.27 19.33 23.48
N LYS A 405 3.00 19.60 23.13
CA LYS A 405 1.86 18.72 23.40
C LYS A 405 1.53 17.79 22.25
N TYR A 406 2.19 17.92 21.10
CA TYR A 406 1.97 17.02 19.98
C TYR A 406 2.37 15.62 20.37
N ARG A 407 1.61 14.62 19.92
CA ARG A 407 1.92 13.22 20.18
C ARG A 407 1.72 12.42 18.90
N MET A 408 2.66 11.51 18.64
CA MET A 408 2.37 10.41 17.73
C MET A 408 1.64 9.35 18.54
N THR A 409 0.39 9.06 18.19
CA THR A 409 -0.45 8.14 18.95
C THR A 409 -0.74 6.91 18.13
N TYR A 410 -0.41 5.73 18.67
CA TYR A 410 -0.77 4.44 18.08
C TYR A 410 -2.04 3.89 18.75
N CYS A 411 -2.99 3.45 17.95
CA CYS A 411 -4.11 2.61 18.35
C CYS A 411 -3.71 1.15 18.18
N LEU A 412 -3.66 0.41 19.29
CA LEU A 412 -3.28 -1.00 19.33
C LEU A 412 -4.52 -1.89 19.26
N GLU A 413 -4.35 -3.14 18.82
CA GLU A 413 -5.41 -4.15 18.83
C GLU A 413 -5.64 -4.68 20.26
N HIS A 414 -4.56 -4.85 21.02
CA HIS A 414 -4.60 -5.24 22.41
C HIS A 414 -3.82 -4.23 23.26
N PRO A 415 -4.28 -3.93 24.48
CA PRO A 415 -3.57 -3.01 25.35
C PRO A 415 -2.14 -3.47 25.61
N SER A 416 -1.18 -2.57 25.41
CA SER A 416 0.21 -2.76 25.83
C SER A 416 0.51 -1.80 26.97
N ARG A 417 1.16 -2.27 28.03
CA ARG A 417 1.40 -1.48 29.26
C ARG A 417 0.12 -0.81 29.80
N LYS A 418 -1.02 -1.53 29.74
CA LYS A 418 -2.37 -1.05 30.11
C LYS A 418 -2.91 0.13 29.28
N MET A 419 -2.34 0.41 28.11
CA MET A 419 -2.80 1.45 27.20
C MET A 419 -3.20 0.85 25.85
N LEU A 420 -4.41 1.16 25.38
CA LEU A 420 -4.86 0.86 24.02
C LEU A 420 -4.41 1.95 23.04
N LEU A 421 -4.47 3.20 23.47
CA LEU A 421 -3.94 4.35 22.77
C LEU A 421 -2.58 4.70 23.39
N MET A 422 -1.51 4.48 22.64
CA MET A 422 -0.14 4.65 23.10
C MET A 422 0.45 5.93 22.49
N PRO A 423 0.43 7.07 23.21
CA PRO A 423 1.08 8.29 22.77
C PRO A 423 2.59 8.21 23.01
N ILE A 424 3.37 8.64 22.03
CA ILE A 424 4.81 8.86 22.13
C ILE A 424 5.14 10.29 21.68
N GLU A 425 6.32 10.75 22.05
CA GLU A 425 6.83 12.03 21.57
C GLU A 425 7.12 11.94 20.05
N PRO A 426 6.73 12.94 19.25
CA PRO A 426 7.08 12.98 17.83
C PRO A 426 8.59 12.97 17.64
N PHE A 427 9.07 12.24 16.64
CA PHE A 427 10.48 12.24 16.30
C PHE A 427 10.92 13.57 15.72
N GLU A 428 12.19 13.94 15.97
CA GLU A 428 12.83 15.09 15.35
C GLU A 428 13.10 14.85 13.84
N PRO A 429 13.25 15.90 13.02
CA PRO A 429 13.62 15.76 11.62
C PRO A 429 14.89 14.92 11.43
N ASN A 430 14.79 13.89 10.58
CA ASN A 430 15.95 13.08 10.23
C ASN A 430 16.92 13.91 9.36
N LYS A 431 18.17 14.08 9.83
CA LYS A 431 19.22 14.82 9.10
C LYS A 431 19.62 14.17 7.77
N SER A 432 19.31 12.89 7.61
CA SER A 432 19.50 12.11 6.39
C SER A 432 18.20 11.97 5.59
N CYS A 433 17.20 12.82 5.82
CA CYS A 433 16.00 12.85 4.99
C CYS A 433 16.22 13.79 3.80
N TYR A 434 16.22 13.25 2.59
CA TYR A 434 16.38 14.04 1.36
C TYR A 434 15.18 14.95 1.01
N VAL A 435 14.08 14.82 1.77
CA VAL A 435 12.84 15.59 1.53
C VAL A 435 12.77 16.81 2.44
N CYS A 436 13.01 16.65 3.74
CA CYS A 436 12.87 17.75 4.70
C CYS A 436 14.20 18.20 5.33
N SER A 437 15.32 17.54 5.05
CA SER A 437 16.63 18.01 5.50
C SER A 437 17.24 18.94 4.46
N GLU A 438 17.91 19.98 4.94
CA GLU A 438 18.76 20.85 4.12
C GLU A 438 20.17 20.27 3.92
N THR A 439 20.47 19.13 4.56
CA THR A 439 21.76 18.46 4.44
C THR A 439 21.90 17.85 3.05
N PRO A 440 22.94 18.20 2.28
CA PRO A 440 23.16 17.55 0.99
C PRO A 440 23.42 16.05 1.15
N LEU A 441 22.85 15.27 0.25
CA LEU A 441 23.18 13.87 0.06
C LEU A 441 24.62 13.72 -0.43
N LEU A 442 25.21 12.54 -0.27
CA LEU A 442 26.54 12.23 -0.79
C LEU A 442 26.45 11.02 -1.72
N LEU A 443 26.78 11.23 -2.99
CA LEU A 443 26.85 10.19 -4.01
C LEU A 443 28.32 9.87 -4.34
N GLU A 444 28.75 8.66 -4.02
CA GLU A 444 30.02 8.12 -4.47
C GLU A 444 29.85 7.48 -5.85
N VAL A 445 30.61 7.94 -6.84
CA VAL A 445 30.48 7.51 -8.25
C VAL A 445 31.81 7.69 -8.99
N ASN A 446 32.06 6.87 -10.01
CA ASN A 446 33.18 7.10 -10.92
C ASN A 446 32.79 8.16 -11.98
N THR A 447 33.17 9.41 -11.74
CA THR A 447 32.82 10.53 -12.63
C THR A 447 33.42 10.45 -14.04
N LYS A 448 34.39 9.58 -14.28
CA LYS A 448 35.05 9.43 -15.59
C LYS A 448 34.37 8.37 -16.47
N THR A 449 33.59 7.47 -15.88
CA THR A 449 32.98 6.35 -16.59
C THR A 449 31.46 6.37 -16.57
N THR A 450 30.86 6.86 -15.48
CA THR A 450 29.40 6.89 -15.34
C THR A 450 28.80 8.01 -16.18
N LYS A 451 27.75 7.66 -16.94
CA LYS A 451 26.98 8.64 -17.74
C LYS A 451 25.96 9.38 -16.89
N LEU A 452 25.58 10.58 -17.32
CA LEU A 452 24.52 11.36 -16.67
C LEU A 452 23.18 10.60 -16.66
N ARG A 453 22.84 9.88 -17.75
CA ARG A 453 21.67 8.99 -17.82
C ARG A 453 21.57 8.05 -16.63
N GLU A 454 22.67 7.40 -16.25
CA GLU A 454 22.67 6.41 -15.17
C GLU A 454 22.37 7.05 -13.81
N VAL A 455 22.90 8.25 -13.56
CA VAL A 455 22.58 9.00 -12.33
C VAL A 455 21.11 9.40 -12.31
N ILE A 456 20.57 9.87 -13.43
CA ILE A 456 19.16 10.25 -13.54
C ILE A 456 18.26 9.04 -13.30
N GLU A 457 18.48 7.94 -14.01
CA GLU A 457 17.62 6.76 -13.92
C GLU A 457 17.79 6.05 -12.57
N LYS A 458 19.02 5.69 -12.19
CA LYS A 458 19.26 4.84 -11.02
C LYS A 458 19.19 5.58 -9.69
N ILE A 459 19.63 6.85 -9.63
CA ILE A 459 19.65 7.61 -8.38
C ILE A 459 18.42 8.51 -8.28
N ILE A 460 18.25 9.42 -9.24
CA ILE A 460 17.24 10.49 -9.12
C ILE A 460 15.81 9.93 -9.27
N LYS A 461 15.53 9.17 -10.33
CA LYS A 461 14.21 8.57 -10.55
C LYS A 461 13.98 7.37 -9.64
N ASN A 462 14.88 6.38 -9.66
CA ASN A 462 14.63 5.12 -8.94
C ASN A 462 14.82 5.20 -7.42
N LYS A 463 15.92 5.80 -6.92
CA LYS A 463 16.19 5.86 -5.47
C LYS A 463 15.52 7.04 -4.77
N LEU A 464 15.51 8.23 -5.39
CA LEU A 464 14.89 9.43 -4.81
C LEU A 464 13.40 9.56 -5.16
N GLY A 465 12.93 8.88 -6.21
CA GLY A 465 11.52 8.86 -6.59
C GLY A 465 11.06 10.14 -7.28
N MET A 466 11.96 10.87 -7.94
CA MET A 466 11.61 12.05 -8.75
C MET A 466 11.00 11.62 -10.09
N ASN A 467 9.92 12.29 -10.50
CA ASN A 467 9.20 11.99 -11.74
C ASN A 467 9.79 12.77 -12.91
N LEU A 468 9.89 14.09 -12.75
CA LEU A 468 10.31 15.04 -13.79
C LEU A 468 11.49 15.88 -13.26
N PRO A 469 12.69 15.28 -13.16
CA PRO A 469 13.82 15.95 -12.54
C PRO A 469 14.47 16.97 -13.47
N LEU A 470 14.79 18.12 -12.89
CA LEU A 470 15.68 19.14 -13.39
C LEU A 470 17.00 19.06 -12.62
N VAL A 471 18.14 19.03 -13.33
CA VAL A 471 19.48 18.89 -12.74
C VAL A 471 20.33 20.11 -13.07
N MET A 472 20.81 20.79 -12.03
CA MET A 472 21.70 21.94 -12.12
C MET A 472 23.07 21.67 -11.49
N ILE A 473 24.09 22.28 -12.08
CA ILE A 473 25.45 22.35 -11.54
C ILE A 473 25.80 23.82 -11.37
N GLY A 474 25.83 24.30 -10.12
CA GLY A 474 25.91 25.73 -9.85
C GLY A 474 24.70 26.45 -10.43
N SER A 475 24.91 27.31 -11.43
CA SER A 475 23.86 28.01 -12.18
C SER A 475 23.59 27.44 -13.57
N THR A 476 24.25 26.34 -13.94
CA THR A 476 24.11 25.71 -15.27
C THR A 476 23.09 24.60 -15.20
N LEU A 477 21.99 24.75 -15.94
CA LEU A 477 21.03 23.69 -16.19
C LEU A 477 21.63 22.68 -17.17
N VAL A 478 21.78 21.43 -16.74
CA VAL A 478 22.41 20.38 -17.56
C VAL A 478 21.42 19.35 -18.09
N PHE A 479 20.25 19.24 -17.46
CA PHE A 479 19.18 18.35 -17.85
C PHE A 479 17.84 18.82 -17.27
N GLU A 480 16.78 18.70 -18.04
CA GLU A 480 15.39 18.88 -17.62
C GLU A 480 14.52 17.81 -18.30
N ASP A 481 13.58 17.25 -17.54
CA ASP A 481 12.61 16.27 -18.03
C ASP A 481 11.22 16.88 -17.96
N GLY A 482 10.52 16.99 -19.08
CA GLY A 482 9.21 17.63 -19.13
C GLY A 482 8.68 17.86 -20.55
N GLU A 483 7.36 18.06 -20.64
CA GLU A 483 6.69 18.46 -21.87
C GLU A 483 6.74 20.00 -22.00
N GLY A 484 7.29 20.50 -23.11
CA GLY A 484 7.36 21.95 -23.38
C GLY A 484 8.77 22.53 -23.56
N LEU A 485 9.80 21.69 -23.60
CA LEU A 485 11.16 22.11 -23.95
C LEU A 485 11.26 22.59 -25.39
N GLU A 486 12.06 23.63 -25.64
CA GLU A 486 12.40 24.06 -26.99
C GLU A 486 13.21 22.94 -27.70
N GLU A 487 13.10 22.83 -29.03
CA GLU A 487 13.71 21.71 -29.79
C GLU A 487 15.25 21.64 -29.61
N ASP A 488 15.90 22.80 -29.48
CA ASP A 488 17.34 22.91 -29.27
C ASP A 488 17.74 22.56 -27.83
N GLU A 489 16.95 22.93 -26.82
CA GLU A 489 17.13 22.51 -25.42
C GLU A 489 17.00 20.99 -25.29
N ALA A 490 15.94 20.40 -25.87
CA ALA A 490 15.73 18.96 -25.87
C ALA A 490 16.88 18.22 -26.55
N ALA A 491 17.38 18.72 -27.69
CA ALA A 491 18.54 18.15 -28.37
C ALA A 491 19.82 18.25 -27.51
N ASN A 492 20.04 19.37 -26.83
CA ASN A 492 21.19 19.57 -25.95
C ASN A 492 21.16 18.62 -24.74
N TYR A 493 19.99 18.44 -24.10
CA TYR A 493 19.86 17.51 -22.98
C TYR A 493 20.02 16.06 -23.43
N ALA A 494 19.49 15.69 -24.61
CA ALA A 494 19.71 14.37 -25.19
C ALA A 494 21.20 14.08 -25.46
N LEU A 495 21.99 15.09 -25.82
CA LEU A 495 23.45 14.97 -25.93
C LEU A 495 24.13 14.86 -24.57
N ASN A 496 23.65 15.59 -23.56
CA ASN A 496 24.25 15.60 -22.22
C ASN A 496 24.05 14.28 -21.48
N ILE A 497 22.88 13.63 -21.59
CA ILE A 497 22.62 12.36 -20.89
C ILE A 497 23.59 11.23 -21.29
N GLU A 498 24.12 11.27 -22.52
CA GLU A 498 25.07 10.28 -23.04
C GLU A 498 26.54 10.56 -22.68
N LYS A 499 26.85 11.78 -22.20
CA LYS A 499 28.19 12.13 -21.75
C LYS A 499 28.48 11.56 -20.37
N VAL A 500 29.75 11.23 -20.13
CA VAL A 500 30.22 10.94 -18.77
C VAL A 500 30.19 12.21 -17.93
N LEU A 501 30.01 12.05 -16.62
CA LEU A 501 29.85 13.17 -15.68
C LEU A 501 30.96 14.24 -15.80
N ALA A 502 32.22 13.83 -16.00
CA ALA A 502 33.35 14.74 -16.16
C ALA A 502 33.37 15.51 -17.50
N GLU A 503 32.61 15.09 -18.51
CA GLU A 503 32.56 15.68 -19.86
C GLU A 503 31.32 16.54 -20.11
N LEU A 504 30.47 16.70 -19.08
CA LEU A 504 29.32 17.60 -19.15
C LEU A 504 29.75 19.06 -19.40
N PRO A 505 28.87 19.90 -19.97
CA PRO A 505 29.18 21.32 -20.20
C PRO A 505 29.70 22.05 -18.96
N ALA A 506 29.16 21.68 -17.79
CA ALA A 506 29.77 21.94 -16.49
C ALA A 506 30.34 20.61 -15.95
N PRO A 507 31.66 20.41 -15.95
CA PRO A 507 32.27 19.16 -15.52
C PRO A 507 31.93 18.78 -14.07
N VAL A 508 31.41 17.57 -13.88
CA VAL A 508 31.19 16.99 -12.56
C VAL A 508 32.45 16.25 -12.13
N ILE A 509 33.07 16.72 -11.06
CA ILE A 509 34.29 16.17 -10.47
C ILE A 509 34.07 15.90 -8.98
N ASN A 510 35.11 15.38 -8.31
CA ASN A 510 35.07 15.22 -6.86
C ASN A 510 34.80 16.56 -6.16
N GLY A 511 33.79 16.58 -5.29
CA GLY A 511 33.33 17.76 -4.57
C GLY A 511 32.29 18.61 -5.31
N THR A 512 31.94 18.28 -6.56
CA THR A 512 30.86 18.98 -7.27
C THR A 512 29.53 18.78 -6.54
N LYS A 513 28.74 19.84 -6.43
CA LYS A 513 27.38 19.81 -5.88
C LYS A 513 26.36 19.88 -7.02
N LEU A 514 25.50 18.88 -7.10
CA LEU A 514 24.32 18.88 -7.96
C LEU A 514 23.13 19.42 -7.17
N THR A 515 22.33 20.26 -7.79
CA THR A 515 20.99 20.62 -7.30
C THR A 515 19.99 19.91 -8.20
N VAL A 516 19.08 19.15 -7.59
CA VAL A 516 18.05 18.41 -8.32
C VAL A 516 16.68 18.87 -7.84
N GLU A 517 15.83 19.27 -8.76
CA GLU A 517 14.50 19.80 -8.50
C GLU A 517 13.45 19.01 -9.29
N ASP A 518 12.30 18.77 -8.68
CA ASP A 518 11.11 18.26 -9.35
C ASP A 518 9.95 19.15 -8.95
N PHE A 519 9.57 20.06 -9.86
CA PHE A 519 8.51 21.04 -9.63
C PHE A 519 7.14 20.37 -9.52
N GLN A 520 6.90 19.25 -10.21
CA GLN A 520 5.64 18.53 -10.11
C GLN A 520 5.46 17.95 -8.70
N GLN A 521 6.55 17.53 -8.08
CA GLN A 521 6.55 16.94 -6.75
C GLN A 521 6.85 17.93 -5.62
N GLU A 522 7.15 19.20 -5.94
CA GLU A 522 7.64 20.21 -4.99
C GLU A 522 8.81 19.69 -4.14
N LEU A 523 9.74 19.00 -4.79
CA LEU A 523 10.89 18.36 -4.17
C LEU A 523 12.17 18.97 -4.70
N SER A 524 13.04 19.43 -3.79
CA SER A 524 14.40 19.88 -4.13
C SER A 524 15.39 19.23 -3.19
N CYS A 525 16.51 18.75 -3.74
CA CYS A 525 17.60 18.22 -2.94
C CYS A 525 18.96 18.58 -3.54
N SER A 526 19.98 18.51 -2.69
CA SER A 526 21.37 18.72 -3.10
C SER A 526 22.14 17.42 -2.99
N ILE A 527 22.95 17.08 -3.98
CA ILE A 527 23.79 15.88 -4.00
C ILE A 527 25.25 16.30 -4.18
N ASN A 528 26.08 16.07 -3.17
CA ASN A 528 27.52 16.20 -3.24
C ASN A 528 28.12 14.95 -3.90
N ILE A 529 29.00 15.16 -4.87
CA ILE A 529 29.66 14.10 -5.62
C ILE A 529 31.01 13.78 -4.98
N LYS A 530 31.27 12.50 -4.73
CA LYS A 530 32.58 11.99 -4.33
C LYS A 530 33.07 11.02 -5.39
N HIS A 531 34.19 11.37 -6.02
CA HIS A 531 34.79 10.51 -7.02
C HIS A 531 35.39 9.27 -6.36
N ARG A 532 35.09 8.09 -6.92
CA ARG A 532 35.67 6.81 -6.52
C ARG A 532 35.95 6.00 -7.77
N ASP A 533 37.21 5.56 -7.95
CA ASP A 533 37.62 4.87 -9.17
C ASP A 533 37.10 3.41 -9.21
N GLU A 534 37.05 2.72 -8.06
CA GLU A 534 36.73 1.29 -7.97
C GLU A 534 35.56 0.98 -7.03
N PHE A 535 34.65 0.12 -7.47
CA PHE A 535 33.48 -0.38 -6.71
C PHE A 535 33.56 -1.90 -6.58
N ASP A 536 33.04 -2.41 -5.47
CA ASP A 536 32.94 -3.85 -5.24
C ASP A 536 31.77 -4.38 -6.09
N GLU A 537 32.05 -5.13 -7.17
CA GLU A 537 31.02 -5.57 -8.12
C GLU A 537 29.93 -6.45 -7.46
N GLU A 538 30.24 -7.15 -6.37
CA GLU A 538 29.26 -7.97 -5.65
C GLU A 538 28.36 -7.14 -4.73
N LYS A 539 28.93 -6.14 -4.05
CA LYS A 539 28.18 -5.30 -3.08
C LYS A 539 27.54 -4.06 -3.70
N GLU A 540 28.15 -3.54 -4.74
CA GLU A 540 27.86 -2.24 -5.35
C GLU A 540 27.74 -2.40 -6.89
N PRO A 541 26.83 -3.27 -7.37
CA PRO A 541 26.76 -3.66 -8.79
C PRO A 541 26.45 -2.47 -9.72
N ASP A 542 25.86 -1.41 -9.20
CA ASP A 542 25.55 -0.18 -9.94
C ASP A 542 26.74 0.78 -10.06
N GLY A 543 27.88 0.51 -9.40
CA GLY A 543 29.02 1.43 -9.36
C GLY A 543 28.72 2.79 -8.70
N MET A 544 27.68 2.83 -7.84
CA MET A 544 27.17 4.05 -7.24
C MET A 544 26.64 3.81 -5.83
N VAL A 545 27.07 4.65 -4.87
CA VAL A 545 26.61 4.59 -3.47
C VAL A 545 26.04 5.94 -3.06
N LEU A 546 24.76 5.96 -2.72
CA LEU A 546 24.10 7.14 -2.18
C LEU A 546 24.05 7.01 -0.65
N SER A 547 24.57 8.02 0.03
CA SER A 547 24.60 8.13 1.50
C SER A 547 23.94 9.43 1.96
N GLY A 548 23.51 9.44 3.22
CA GLY A 548 22.55 10.45 3.70
C GLY A 548 21.12 10.19 3.20
N TRP A 549 20.88 9.01 2.62
CA TRP A 549 19.57 8.48 2.22
C TRP A 549 19.34 7.15 2.96
N SER A 550 18.13 6.92 3.45
CA SER A 550 17.77 5.66 4.13
C SER A 550 16.93 4.80 3.20
N ALA A 551 17.45 3.63 2.83
CA ALA A 551 16.74 2.70 1.96
C ALA A 551 15.45 2.19 2.61
N PRO A 552 14.41 1.86 1.82
CA PRO A 552 13.34 1.00 2.28
C PRO A 552 13.90 -0.32 2.82
N VAL A 553 13.55 -0.69 4.04
CA VAL A 553 14.03 -1.95 4.64
C VAL A 553 13.37 -3.13 3.91
N GLU A 554 14.08 -3.73 2.97
CA GLU A 554 13.73 -5.04 2.42
C GLU A 554 14.21 -6.13 3.37
N LYS A 555 13.28 -6.88 3.97
CA LYS A 555 13.65 -8.11 4.68
C LYS A 555 14.16 -9.13 3.66
N GLN A 556 15.48 -9.32 3.59
CA GLN A 556 16.08 -10.44 2.87
C GLN A 556 15.55 -11.75 3.44
N VAL A 557 14.82 -12.51 2.62
CA VAL A 557 14.37 -13.86 2.96
C VAL A 557 15.54 -14.81 2.70
N THR A 558 16.38 -15.04 3.71
CA THR A 558 17.28 -16.19 3.68
C THR A 558 16.46 -17.45 3.92
N SER A 559 16.36 -18.29 2.91
CA SER A 559 15.78 -19.62 3.00
C SER A 559 16.59 -20.50 3.94
N ASN A 560 16.04 -20.84 5.10
CA ASN A 560 16.25 -22.13 5.74
C ASN A 560 15.02 -22.47 6.57
N GLY A 561 14.46 -23.64 6.31
CA GLY A 561 13.24 -24.12 6.93
C GLY A 561 13.46 -24.45 8.40
N ASP A 562 12.57 -23.94 9.24
CA ASP A 562 11.86 -24.74 10.22
C ASP A 562 10.59 -24.01 10.67
N ASN A 563 9.49 -24.75 10.70
CA ASN A 563 8.17 -24.28 11.11
C ASN A 563 8.15 -24.08 12.63
N GLN A 564 8.10 -22.82 13.08
CA GLN A 564 7.40 -22.44 14.30
C GLN A 564 6.92 -20.98 14.19
N SER A 565 5.62 -20.80 14.41
CA SER A 565 4.89 -19.54 14.39
C SER A 565 5.41 -18.58 15.46
N VAL A 566 5.95 -17.42 15.05
CA VAL A 566 6.25 -16.31 15.96
C VAL A 566 5.74 -15.00 15.37
N ALA A 567 4.83 -14.38 16.12
CA ALA A 567 4.31 -13.04 15.88
C ALA A 567 5.46 -12.02 15.89
N SER A 568 5.52 -11.16 14.88
CA SER A 568 6.52 -10.11 14.80
C SER A 568 6.20 -8.96 15.76
N SER A 569 6.80 -9.01 16.94
CA SER A 569 6.94 -7.88 17.88
C SER A 569 8.11 -6.99 17.45
N SER A 570 7.84 -5.79 16.97
CA SER A 570 8.85 -4.72 16.88
C SER A 570 9.00 -4.08 18.28
N GLY A 571 9.85 -4.69 19.11
CA GLY A 571 10.37 -4.06 20.32
C GLY A 571 11.57 -3.18 19.97
N ALA A 572 11.55 -1.93 20.45
CA ALA A 572 12.67 -1.02 20.37
C ALA A 572 13.77 -1.48 21.34
N ASP A 573 14.95 -1.79 20.82
CA ASP A 573 16.17 -1.93 21.63
C ASP A 573 16.60 -0.54 22.11
N TYR A 574 16.49 -0.33 23.42
CA TYR A 574 17.10 0.81 24.11
C TYR A 574 18.56 0.47 24.42
N ALA A 575 19.46 1.29 23.93
CA ALA A 575 20.84 1.33 24.37
C ALA A 575 20.91 2.03 25.74
N ASP A 576 21.22 1.28 26.79
CA ASP A 576 21.67 1.83 28.07
C ASP A 576 23.20 2.00 28.03
N GLY A 577 23.65 3.22 28.25
CA GLY A 577 25.05 3.53 28.50
C GLY A 577 25.34 3.59 30.00
N ILE A 578 26.32 2.83 30.48
CA ILE A 578 27.03 3.10 31.74
C ILE A 578 28.50 2.66 31.61
N GLY A 579 29.41 3.62 31.83
CA GLY A 579 30.57 3.50 32.72
C GLY A 579 31.78 2.64 32.30
N GLU A 580 32.91 3.33 32.12
CA GLU A 580 34.28 2.80 32.22
C GLU A 580 34.49 1.96 33.49
N ASP A 581 35.10 0.77 33.40
CA ASP A 581 36.54 0.57 33.67
C ASP A 581 36.97 -0.92 33.75
N ILE A 582 38.14 -1.20 33.17
CA ILE A 582 39.21 -2.13 33.60
C ILE A 582 38.99 -3.67 33.53
N SER A 583 39.55 -4.22 32.44
CA SER A 583 40.51 -5.34 32.35
C SER A 583 40.16 -6.80 32.72
N THR A 584 40.68 -7.69 31.85
CA THR A 584 40.99 -9.13 31.99
C THR A 584 39.93 -10.16 31.56
N LYS A 585 40.22 -10.80 30.41
CA LYS A 585 39.84 -12.18 30.04
C LYS A 585 40.96 -13.14 30.51
N PRO A 586 40.86 -14.49 30.40
CA PRO A 586 39.67 -15.38 30.39
C PRO A 586 39.85 -16.63 31.29
N GLY A 587 38.77 -17.40 31.55
CA GLY A 587 38.91 -18.70 32.21
C GLY A 587 37.68 -19.61 32.24
N MET A 588 37.52 -20.39 31.16
CA MET A 588 36.94 -21.74 31.05
C MET A 588 36.25 -22.43 32.26
N LYS A 589 35.08 -23.00 31.91
CA LYS A 589 34.62 -24.40 32.14
C LYS A 589 33.99 -24.82 33.49
N ARG A 590 32.69 -25.18 33.35
CA ARG A 590 32.02 -26.47 33.65
C ARG A 590 31.21 -26.63 34.96
N LYS A 591 29.98 -27.11 34.70
CA LYS A 591 29.18 -28.19 35.33
C LYS A 591 28.78 -28.08 36.81
N LEU A 592 27.48 -27.83 37.00
CA LEU A 592 26.42 -28.77 37.41
C LEU A 592 26.67 -29.73 38.59
N ASP A 593 25.73 -29.60 39.54
CA ASP A 593 25.09 -30.60 40.42
C ASP A 593 25.42 -30.65 41.93
N GLU A 594 24.33 -30.94 42.65
CA GLU A 594 24.14 -31.35 44.06
C GLU A 594 23.97 -30.22 45.10
N ILE A 595 22.78 -29.98 45.68
CA ILE A 595 21.86 -30.79 46.51
C ILE A 595 22.30 -30.87 47.99
N LEU A 596 21.40 -30.36 48.85
CA LEU A 596 21.16 -30.56 50.30
C LEU A 596 21.90 -29.71 51.35
N GLU A 597 21.05 -28.95 52.05
CA GLU A 597 20.93 -28.82 53.51
C GLU A 597 22.11 -28.31 54.35
N SER A 598 21.91 -27.16 54.98
CA SER A 598 22.10 -27.04 56.44
C SER A 598 21.37 -25.82 57.00
N LYS A 599 20.62 -26.09 58.06
CA LYS A 599 19.99 -25.15 59.00
C LYS A 599 21.05 -24.44 59.83
N GLU A 600 20.77 -23.19 60.22
CA GLU A 600 20.84 -22.65 61.60
C GLU A 600 20.66 -21.11 61.51
N ASN A 601 19.47 -20.58 61.84
CA ASN A 601 19.05 -20.07 63.15
C ASN A 601 19.99 -19.02 63.78
N CYS A 602 19.54 -17.76 63.78
CA CYS A 602 19.63 -16.90 64.96
C CYS A 602 18.46 -15.92 65.01
N ASP A 603 17.74 -16.03 66.12
CA ASP A 603 16.48 -15.42 66.53
C ASP A 603 16.55 -13.96 67.00
N ALA A 604 15.33 -13.43 67.17
CA ALA A 604 14.88 -12.45 68.17
C ALA A 604 15.07 -10.96 67.81
N SER A 605 14.11 -10.05 68.01
CA SER A 605 12.74 -10.00 68.59
C SER A 605 12.19 -8.59 68.20
N SER A 606 10.91 -8.23 68.13
CA SER A 606 9.81 -8.41 69.08
C SER A 606 8.45 -7.98 68.45
N SER A 607 7.43 -8.85 68.62
CA SER A 607 5.96 -8.66 68.79
C SER A 607 5.33 -7.28 68.51
N ALA A 608 4.30 -7.07 67.67
CA ALA A 608 3.00 -7.74 67.41
C ALA A 608 1.93 -7.64 68.52
N GLN A 609 0.74 -7.12 68.14
CA GLN A 609 -0.67 -7.42 68.53
C GLN A 609 -1.53 -6.15 68.38
N VAL A 610 -2.76 -6.14 67.84
CA VAL A 610 -4.02 -6.88 68.15
C VAL A 610 -4.90 -6.77 66.87
N VAL A 611 -5.36 -7.83 66.16
CA VAL A 611 -6.54 -8.73 66.40
C VAL A 611 -7.87 -7.94 66.28
N GLU A 612 -8.95 -8.31 65.58
CA GLU A 612 -9.42 -9.41 64.70
C GLU A 612 -10.84 -8.98 64.20
N ASP A 613 -11.41 -9.78 63.28
CA ASP A 613 -12.84 -9.97 62.96
C ASP A 613 -13.59 -8.88 62.14
N ASP A 614 -14.49 -9.17 61.19
CA ASP A 614 -14.94 -10.42 60.56
C ASP A 614 -15.87 -10.08 59.36
N ASP A 615 -16.10 -11.10 58.53
CA ASP A 615 -17.28 -11.38 57.68
C ASP A 615 -17.50 -10.72 56.29
N ASP A 616 -17.25 -11.58 55.28
CA ASP A 616 -18.21 -12.10 54.28
C ASP A 616 -18.83 -11.18 53.21
N ASP A 617 -18.41 -11.37 51.95
CA ASP A 617 -19.02 -12.33 51.01
C ASP A 617 -19.09 -11.86 49.54
N ASP A 618 -18.52 -12.73 48.69
CA ASP A 618 -18.91 -13.16 47.35
C ASP A 618 -19.12 -12.17 46.17
N LEU A 619 -18.09 -12.15 45.32
CA LEU A 619 -18.22 -12.15 43.86
C LEU A 619 -18.58 -13.55 43.35
N VAL A 620 -19.39 -13.65 42.29
CA VAL A 620 -19.05 -14.33 41.02
C VAL A 620 -20.22 -14.27 40.01
N MET A 621 -19.88 -13.70 38.84
CA MET A 621 -20.21 -14.05 37.44
C MET A 621 -21.59 -14.64 37.06
N LEU A 622 -22.18 -14.04 36.03
CA LEU A 622 -23.06 -14.73 35.08
C LEU A 622 -22.66 -14.36 33.64
N ASP A 623 -22.19 -15.36 32.90
CA ASP A 623 -22.14 -15.42 31.43
C ASP A 623 -23.48 -15.97 30.91
N GLU A 624 -23.99 -15.43 29.80
CA GLU A 624 -25.06 -16.05 29.02
C GLU A 624 -24.65 -16.17 27.55
N ASP A 625 -24.76 -17.38 26.99
CA ASP A 625 -24.81 -17.63 25.55
C ASP A 625 -26.05 -18.52 25.27
N PRO A 626 -26.86 -18.28 24.21
CA PRO A 626 -28.17 -18.88 24.08
C PRO A 626 -28.28 -19.96 22.99
N LYS A 627 -29.32 -20.79 23.17
CA LYS A 627 -30.04 -21.67 22.23
C LYS A 627 -29.62 -23.14 22.19
N LEU A 628 -30.52 -24.01 22.66
CA LEU A 628 -31.15 -25.02 21.79
C LEU A 628 -32.42 -25.60 22.45
N ALA A 629 -33.59 -25.28 21.89
CA ALA A 629 -34.86 -25.89 22.24
C ALA A 629 -35.11 -27.12 21.35
N LYS A 630 -35.27 -28.30 21.97
CA LYS A 630 -35.95 -29.47 21.36
C LYS A 630 -37.02 -29.97 22.34
N LYS A 631 -38.28 -29.80 21.92
CA LYS A 631 -39.48 -30.47 22.48
C LYS A 631 -39.49 -31.96 22.11
N LYS A 632 -39.87 -32.83 23.05
CA LYS A 632 -40.69 -34.05 22.85
C LYS A 632 -41.31 -34.43 24.23
N ARG A 633 -42.60 -34.17 24.46
CA ARG A 633 -43.82 -35.01 24.27
C ARG A 633 -43.77 -36.29 25.12
N LEU A 634 -44.62 -36.45 26.13
CA LEU A 634 -46.00 -36.97 26.02
C LEU A 634 -46.05 -38.18 25.10
N GLN A 635 -46.04 -39.33 25.78
CA GLN A 635 -46.11 -40.75 25.37
C GLN A 635 -44.99 -41.27 24.48
#